data_AF-A0A6N2SW65-F1
#
_entry.id   AF-A0A6N2SW65-F1
#
_cell.length_a   1.000
_cell.length_b   1.000
_cell.length_c   1.000
_cell.angle_alpha   90.00
_cell.angle_beta   90.00
_cell.angle_gamma   90.00
#
_symmetry.space_group_name_H-M   'P 1'
#
loop_
_entity.id
_entity.type
_entity.pdbx_description
1 polymer ?
#
loop_
_entity_poly.entity_id
_entity_poly.type
_entity_poly.pdbx_seq_one_letter_code
_entity_poly.pdbx_strand_id
1 'polypeptide(L)'
;MTLFERVFNGNDAVYGLTEQAIDAAIAQHGEEKAVSLPETAYGLPCYYAVTGVKVTNLKELKEALGVVKTLMTREPRLNDAFMSGVATALCAEFIEALKYIDGATPYEAPLAGHLPDAAIRELGVPLVTGDIPGVAVILGSAPSVEEGVALVKSYQAQGILVTLVGGICDQVAEAGMSTGANVRVIPLGKDVTAVIHVVSVALRAALIFGNIKPGDAAALMEYTFKRVPAFVNAFAPLDDVIVACGAGAIALGFPVVTNETENIFRVPKSLIVQEDVSKFNATSLEARDIKIKITNIDIPVAFASAFEGEIIRRGDMQVEFDGSRVDCAELVHNVEMNEVEDHKITIVGPDVDEMELGSKNSIAYVVKVAGKAMQPDFEPVIERKFHNYINCIEGVYHTGQRDMQRIRISKNAFNAGFRLKHIGEVLYASVKNEFEAVVDKCEVVIYTDPAECTRIRHEVAIPTFNKRDDRLRTLTDESVDVYYSCILCQAFSPSHVCVVTPERLGLCGAVSWLDAKATNELDPNGPCQVITKERVIDERIGEYEDVNEAVRKLSQGALEDVSLYSIMEKPMTSCGCFECICGIEPFSNGVCIANREYAGMTPLGMTFPELASMTGGGVQTPGFMGHGKHFIASKKFMKAEGGIERIVWMPKELKEFVAERLNETAKELYGIENFTDMIGDETIATDPETLVEFLTEKGHPALGLDPMM
;
A
#
# COMPACT_ATOMS: atom_id res chain seq x y z
N MET A 1 -29.04 2.89 38.58
CA MET A 1 -27.57 2.83 38.46
C MET A 1 -27.12 3.99 37.59
N THR A 2 -26.20 4.82 38.07
CA THR A 2 -25.65 5.95 37.31
C THR A 2 -24.65 5.45 36.26
N LEU A 3 -24.35 6.26 35.25
CA LEU A 3 -23.32 5.91 34.25
C LEU A 3 -21.95 5.65 34.91
N PHE A 4 -21.58 6.43 35.94
CA PHE A 4 -20.37 6.23 36.72
C PHE A 4 -20.34 4.86 37.40
N GLU A 5 -21.44 4.47 38.07
CA GLU A 5 -21.55 3.16 38.72
C GLU A 5 -21.41 2.01 37.72
N ARG A 6 -21.99 2.13 36.51
CA ARG A 6 -21.84 1.13 35.46
C ARG A 6 -20.38 0.96 35.03
N VAL A 7 -19.68 2.07 34.79
CA VAL A 7 -18.24 2.05 34.44
C VAL A 7 -17.41 1.43 35.56
N PHE A 8 -17.68 1.78 36.83
CA PHE A 8 -16.95 1.22 37.97
C PHE A 8 -17.22 -0.27 38.16
N ASN A 9 -18.48 -0.70 38.06
CA ASN A 9 -18.86 -2.11 38.15
C ASN A 9 -18.21 -2.94 37.03
N GLY A 10 -18.22 -2.43 35.80
CA GLY A 10 -17.56 -3.08 34.67
C GLY A 10 -16.06 -3.20 34.87
N ASN A 11 -15.43 -2.12 35.34
CA ASN A 11 -14.00 -2.12 35.65
C ASN A 11 -13.64 -3.09 36.79
N ASP A 12 -14.44 -3.15 37.86
CA ASP A 12 -14.25 -4.12 38.96
C ASP A 12 -14.39 -5.57 38.47
N ALA A 13 -15.37 -5.85 37.59
CA ALA A 13 -15.56 -7.16 36.99
C ALA A 13 -14.35 -7.59 36.14
N VAL A 14 -13.90 -6.73 35.23
CA VAL A 14 -12.75 -7.02 34.36
C VAL A 14 -11.45 -7.13 35.15
N TYR A 15 -11.24 -6.29 36.16
CA TYR A 15 -10.08 -6.41 37.05
C TYR A 15 -10.07 -7.76 37.78
N GLY A 16 -11.20 -8.19 38.34
CA GLY A 16 -11.32 -9.49 39.02
C GLY A 16 -11.05 -10.67 38.08
N LEU A 17 -11.57 -10.61 36.85
CA LEU A 17 -11.29 -11.61 35.81
C LEU A 17 -9.80 -11.66 35.44
N THR A 18 -9.17 -10.49 35.30
CA THR A 18 -7.75 -10.37 34.97
C THR A 18 -6.87 -10.91 36.07
N GLU A 19 -7.20 -10.60 37.33
CA GLU A 19 -6.48 -11.11 38.50
C GLU A 19 -6.50 -12.64 38.54
N GLN A 20 -7.68 -13.24 38.36
CA GLN A 20 -7.85 -14.69 38.32
C GLN A 20 -7.09 -15.33 37.14
N ALA A 21 -7.12 -14.69 35.96
CA ALA A 21 -6.41 -15.19 34.78
C ALA A 21 -4.89 -15.18 34.97
N ILE A 22 -4.33 -14.11 35.54
CA ILE A 22 -2.90 -14.02 35.84
C ILE A 22 -2.51 -15.06 36.90
N ASP A 23 -3.29 -15.21 37.96
CA ASP A 23 -3.01 -16.18 39.02
C ASP A 23 -3.06 -17.62 38.49
N ALA A 24 -4.02 -17.94 37.62
CA ALA A 24 -4.11 -19.23 36.95
C ALA A 24 -2.90 -19.48 36.03
N ALA A 25 -2.48 -18.47 35.25
CA ALA A 25 -1.31 -18.57 34.38
C ALA A 25 -0.01 -18.76 35.19
N ILE A 26 0.16 -18.05 36.30
CA ILE A 26 1.31 -18.23 37.21
C ILE A 26 1.30 -19.64 37.81
N ALA A 27 0.15 -20.13 38.26
CA ALA A 27 0.02 -21.48 38.80
C ALA A 27 0.35 -22.57 37.76
N GLN A 28 0.02 -22.33 36.49
CA GLN A 28 0.26 -23.28 35.40
C GLN A 28 1.69 -23.23 34.85
N HIS A 29 2.28 -22.04 34.70
CA HIS A 29 3.53 -21.83 33.95
C HIS A 29 4.71 -21.35 34.81
N GLY A 30 4.45 -20.88 36.03
CA GLY A 30 5.45 -20.26 36.91
C GLY A 30 5.63 -18.76 36.68
N GLU A 31 6.13 -18.06 37.71
CA GLU A 31 6.27 -16.58 37.74
C GLU A 31 7.22 -16.03 36.66
N GLU A 32 8.29 -16.74 36.34
CA GLU A 32 9.32 -16.32 35.38
C GLU A 32 8.93 -16.57 33.91
N LYS A 33 7.72 -17.08 33.66
CA LYS A 33 7.25 -17.36 32.31
C LYS A 33 7.17 -16.07 31.49
N ALA A 34 7.81 -16.04 30.33
CA ALA A 34 7.75 -14.92 29.41
C ALA A 34 6.33 -14.68 28.89
N VAL A 35 5.94 -13.40 28.81
CA VAL A 35 4.64 -12.96 28.26
C VAL A 35 4.85 -11.74 27.37
N SER A 36 4.32 -11.81 26.15
CA SER A 36 4.42 -10.74 25.16
C SER A 36 3.37 -10.94 24.07
N LEU A 37 3.00 -9.85 23.38
CA LEU A 37 2.28 -9.94 22.12
C LEU A 37 3.27 -10.25 20.97
N PRO A 38 2.84 -10.97 19.92
CA PRO A 38 3.73 -11.33 18.82
C PRO A 38 4.13 -10.09 18.00
N GLU A 39 5.35 -10.11 17.45
CA GLU A 39 5.81 -9.15 16.42
C GLU A 39 5.64 -7.66 16.79
N THR A 40 5.90 -7.30 18.05
CA THR A 40 5.91 -5.92 18.51
C THR A 40 7.17 -5.55 19.31
N ALA A 41 7.72 -4.36 19.06
CA ALA A 41 8.83 -3.80 19.82
C ALA A 41 8.38 -3.14 21.14
N TYR A 42 7.07 -3.02 21.36
CA TYR A 42 6.45 -2.27 22.45
C TYR A 42 6.01 -3.13 23.64
N GLY A 43 6.27 -4.45 23.60
CA GLY A 43 5.91 -5.37 24.69
C GLY A 43 4.40 -5.53 24.81
N LEU A 44 3.82 -4.92 25.84
CA LEU A 44 2.37 -4.71 25.99
C LEU A 44 2.08 -3.25 25.65
N PRO A 45 1.70 -2.93 24.40
CA PRO A 45 1.78 -1.56 23.89
C PRO A 45 0.90 -0.55 24.64
N CYS A 46 -0.29 -0.93 25.10
CA CYS A 46 -1.17 -0.01 25.82
C CYS A 46 -0.61 0.29 27.21
N TYR A 47 -0.20 -0.74 27.95
CA TYR A 47 0.42 -0.58 29.26
C TYR A 47 1.73 0.22 29.16
N TYR A 48 2.58 -0.10 28.19
CA TYR A 48 3.83 0.62 27.96
C TYR A 48 3.60 2.07 27.55
N ALA A 49 2.64 2.36 26.68
CA ALA A 49 2.31 3.73 26.28
C ALA A 49 1.86 4.57 27.49
N VAL A 50 1.00 4.01 28.35
CA VAL A 50 0.44 4.73 29.52
C VAL A 50 1.44 4.88 30.67
N THR A 51 2.28 3.86 30.93
CA THR A 51 3.13 3.82 32.14
C THR A 51 4.61 4.01 31.88
N GLY A 52 5.06 3.77 30.64
CA GLY A 52 6.48 3.77 30.28
C GLY A 52 7.24 2.52 30.73
N VAL A 53 6.55 1.53 31.33
CA VAL A 53 7.16 0.30 31.85
C VAL A 53 6.85 -0.87 30.91
N LYS A 54 7.89 -1.62 30.52
CA LYS A 54 7.72 -2.87 29.77
C LYS A 54 7.51 -4.02 30.74
N VAL A 55 6.60 -4.91 30.38
CA VAL A 55 6.35 -6.19 31.07
C VAL A 55 6.91 -7.31 30.20
N THR A 56 7.68 -8.21 30.80
CA THR A 56 8.38 -9.28 30.09
C THR A 56 8.01 -10.69 30.57
N ASN A 57 7.49 -10.83 31.80
CA ASN A 57 7.13 -12.10 32.41
C ASN A 57 5.86 -12.00 33.28
N LEU A 58 5.32 -13.14 33.72
CA LEU A 58 4.08 -13.20 34.50
C LEU A 58 4.17 -12.52 35.88
N LYS A 59 5.34 -12.54 36.51
CA LYS A 59 5.57 -11.81 37.76
C LYS A 59 5.40 -10.31 37.56
N GLU A 60 6.09 -9.75 36.57
CA GLU A 60 5.97 -8.33 36.20
C GLU A 60 4.54 -7.99 35.78
N LEU A 61 3.82 -8.91 35.13
CA LEU A 61 2.40 -8.72 34.78
C LEU A 61 1.51 -8.62 36.03
N LYS A 62 1.76 -9.42 37.07
CA LYS A 62 1.06 -9.32 38.35
C LYS A 62 1.38 -8.02 39.10
N GLU A 63 2.63 -7.60 39.09
CA GLU A 63 3.06 -6.30 39.65
C GLU A 63 2.41 -5.13 38.89
N ALA A 64 2.34 -5.23 37.56
CA ALA A 64 1.69 -4.26 36.69
C ALA A 64 0.18 -4.15 36.96
N LEU A 65 -0.50 -5.25 37.30
CA LEU A 65 -1.91 -5.23 37.73
C LEU A 65 -2.08 -4.39 39.01
N GLY A 66 -1.11 -4.40 39.92
CA GLY A 66 -1.06 -3.52 41.08
C GLY A 66 -1.04 -2.03 40.70
N VAL A 67 -0.32 -1.68 39.63
CA VAL A 67 -0.34 -0.31 39.07
C VAL A 67 -1.70 0.01 38.47
N VAL A 68 -2.32 -0.91 37.72
CA VAL A 68 -3.68 -0.73 37.17
C VAL A 68 -4.69 -0.46 38.30
N LYS A 69 -4.55 -1.12 39.45
CA LYS A 69 -5.42 -0.89 40.62
C LYS A 69 -5.37 0.56 41.12
N THR A 70 -4.24 1.25 40.97
CA THR A 70 -4.12 2.66 41.38
C THR A 70 -4.92 3.62 40.49
N LEU A 71 -5.25 3.20 39.27
CA LEU A 71 -6.07 3.96 38.31
C LEU A 71 -7.59 3.80 38.59
N MET A 72 -7.96 2.80 39.39
CA MET A 72 -9.35 2.46 39.72
C MET A 72 -9.90 3.33 40.85
N THR A 73 -9.94 4.65 40.64
CA THR A 73 -10.52 5.59 41.61
C THR A 73 -12.06 5.56 41.53
N ARG A 74 -12.74 5.91 42.63
CA ARG A 74 -14.20 5.71 42.80
C ARG A 74 -14.95 7.01 43.12
N GLU A 75 -14.32 8.17 42.91
CA GLU A 75 -15.06 9.42 43.02
C GLU A 75 -15.98 9.59 41.80
N PRO A 76 -17.23 10.06 41.95
CA PRO A 76 -18.14 10.26 40.82
C PRO A 76 -17.77 11.53 40.03
N ARG A 77 -16.56 11.56 39.47
CA ARG A 77 -16.01 12.64 38.63
C ARG A 77 -15.59 12.06 37.28
N LEU A 78 -15.58 12.91 36.25
CA LEU A 78 -15.26 12.49 34.88
C LEU A 78 -13.89 11.81 34.77
N ASN A 79 -12.88 12.36 35.43
CA ASN A 79 -11.54 11.79 35.42
C ASN A 79 -11.51 10.35 35.95
N ASP A 80 -12.19 10.08 37.05
CA ASP A 80 -12.27 8.74 37.66
C ASP A 80 -12.96 7.72 36.75
N ALA A 81 -14.00 8.11 36.03
CA ALA A 81 -14.63 7.25 35.02
C ALA A 81 -13.67 6.93 33.87
N PHE A 82 -12.96 7.95 33.37
CA PHE A 82 -12.00 7.78 32.28
C PHE A 82 -10.82 6.90 32.70
N MET A 83 -10.26 7.12 33.89
CA MET A 83 -9.16 6.29 34.41
C MET A 83 -9.61 4.87 34.70
N SER A 84 -10.85 4.66 35.14
CA SER A 84 -11.44 3.32 35.24
C SER A 84 -11.61 2.67 33.86
N GLY A 85 -11.98 3.44 32.83
CA GLY A 85 -12.02 2.95 31.44
C GLY A 85 -10.64 2.58 30.90
N VAL A 86 -9.62 3.40 31.16
CA VAL A 86 -8.21 3.09 30.83
C VAL A 86 -7.77 1.83 31.57
N ALA A 87 -8.06 1.70 32.86
CA ALA A 87 -7.76 0.51 33.64
C ALA A 87 -8.41 -0.76 33.04
N THR A 88 -9.67 -0.66 32.59
CA THR A 88 -10.35 -1.75 31.89
C THR A 88 -9.64 -2.14 30.59
N ALA A 89 -9.18 -1.16 29.81
CA ALA A 89 -8.40 -1.43 28.60
C ALA A 89 -7.07 -2.14 28.91
N LEU A 90 -6.33 -1.70 29.94
CA LEU A 90 -5.08 -2.35 30.36
C LEU A 90 -5.32 -3.79 30.85
N CYS A 91 -6.39 -4.02 31.62
CA CYS A 91 -6.79 -5.36 32.02
C CYS A 91 -7.13 -6.25 30.82
N ALA A 92 -7.84 -5.72 29.80
CA ALA A 92 -8.11 -6.45 28.56
C ALA A 92 -6.82 -6.81 27.81
N GLU A 93 -5.81 -5.92 27.78
CA GLU A 93 -4.50 -6.22 27.18
C GLU A 93 -3.81 -7.38 27.90
N PHE A 94 -3.90 -7.43 29.23
CA PHE A 94 -3.30 -8.50 30.01
C PHE A 94 -3.98 -9.84 29.72
N ILE A 95 -5.31 -9.88 29.71
CA ILE A 95 -6.07 -11.08 29.35
C ILE A 95 -5.70 -11.54 27.93
N GLU A 96 -5.62 -10.62 26.96
CA GLU A 96 -5.25 -10.95 25.59
C GLU A 96 -3.81 -11.46 25.48
N ALA A 97 -2.85 -10.84 26.18
CA ALA A 97 -1.45 -11.27 26.17
C ALA A 97 -1.27 -12.68 26.73
N LEU A 98 -2.04 -13.06 27.75
CA LEU A 98 -2.02 -14.42 28.30
C LEU A 98 -2.42 -15.48 27.26
N LYS A 99 -3.25 -15.14 26.27
CA LYS A 99 -3.67 -16.06 25.19
C LYS A 99 -2.52 -16.43 24.24
N TYR A 100 -1.43 -15.65 24.19
CA TYR A 100 -0.29 -15.84 23.28
C TYR A 100 0.94 -16.51 23.92
N ILE A 101 0.84 -16.90 25.20
CA ILE A 101 1.93 -17.61 25.89
C ILE A 101 2.33 -18.86 25.07
N ASP A 102 3.63 -19.16 25.07
CA ASP A 102 4.20 -20.30 24.33
C ASP A 102 4.04 -20.23 22.80
N GLY A 103 3.89 -19.02 22.26
CA GLY A 103 3.73 -18.82 20.81
C GLY A 103 2.38 -19.34 20.30
N ALA A 104 1.39 -19.43 21.18
CA ALA A 104 0.04 -19.83 20.81
C ALA A 104 -0.56 -18.85 19.78
N THR A 105 -1.38 -19.40 18.88
CA THR A 105 -2.13 -18.66 17.87
C THR A 105 -3.62 -18.70 18.22
N PRO A 106 -4.09 -17.90 19.19
CA PRO A 106 -5.46 -17.99 19.72
C PRO A 106 -6.53 -17.51 18.73
N TYR A 107 -6.13 -16.87 17.63
CA TYR A 107 -7.01 -16.40 16.57
C TYR A 107 -6.66 -17.08 15.25
N GLU A 108 -7.68 -17.52 14.53
CA GLU A 108 -7.58 -18.08 13.18
C GLU A 108 -8.27 -17.16 12.19
N ALA A 109 -7.73 -17.08 10.97
CA ALA A 109 -8.32 -16.28 9.90
C ALA A 109 -9.80 -16.66 9.69
N PRO A 110 -10.72 -15.68 9.54
CA PRO A 110 -10.46 -14.27 9.26
C PRO A 110 -10.24 -13.36 10.49
N LEU A 111 -10.23 -13.90 11.70
CA LEU A 111 -9.97 -13.12 12.92
C LEU A 111 -8.46 -12.85 13.04
N ALA A 112 -8.08 -11.58 13.09
CA ALA A 112 -6.70 -11.14 13.10
C ALA A 112 -6.05 -11.20 14.51
N GLY A 113 -6.83 -11.00 15.58
CA GLY A 113 -6.27 -10.84 16.91
C GLY A 113 -5.35 -9.62 17.00
N HIS A 114 -4.11 -9.85 17.47
CA HIS A 114 -3.11 -8.80 17.59
C HIS A 114 -2.56 -8.39 16.22
N LEU A 115 -2.58 -7.09 15.92
CA LEU A 115 -1.94 -6.55 14.71
C LEU A 115 -0.45 -6.27 14.98
N PRO A 116 0.47 -6.83 14.18
CA PRO A 116 1.91 -6.64 14.36
C PRO A 116 2.33 -5.20 14.05
N ASP A 117 3.51 -4.78 14.53
CA ASP A 117 4.00 -3.41 14.29
C ASP A 117 4.13 -3.10 12.79
N ALA A 118 4.46 -4.09 11.96
CA ALA A 118 4.52 -3.95 10.51
C ALA A 118 3.16 -3.53 9.90
N ALA A 119 2.05 -4.14 10.35
CA ALA A 119 0.71 -3.77 9.89
C ALA A 119 0.33 -2.34 10.30
N ILE A 120 0.79 -1.87 11.47
CA ILE A 120 0.58 -0.48 11.90
C ILE A 120 1.38 0.49 11.04
N ARG A 121 2.60 0.12 10.64
CA ARG A 121 3.43 0.93 9.75
C ARG A 121 2.81 1.09 8.37
N GLU A 122 2.20 0.02 7.87
CA GLU A 122 1.43 -0.02 6.62
C GLU A 122 0.17 0.85 6.71
N LEU A 123 -0.66 0.66 7.75
CA LEU A 123 -1.92 1.42 7.93
C LEU A 123 -1.69 2.88 8.36
N GLY A 124 -0.57 3.16 9.00
CA GLY A 124 -0.29 4.44 9.65
C GLY A 124 0.05 5.57 8.68
N VAL A 125 0.74 5.28 7.58
CA VAL A 125 1.03 6.30 6.55
C VAL A 125 -0.27 6.81 5.91
N PRO A 126 -1.20 5.96 5.41
CA PRO A 126 -2.50 6.41 4.93
C PRO A 126 -3.34 7.17 5.96
N LEU A 127 -3.25 6.81 7.24
CA LEU A 127 -3.92 7.54 8.33
C LEU A 127 -3.35 8.96 8.51
N VAL A 128 -2.04 9.15 8.33
CA VAL A 128 -1.38 10.46 8.44
C VAL A 128 -1.61 11.31 7.20
N THR A 129 -1.59 10.72 6.00
CA THR A 129 -1.86 11.43 4.75
C THR A 129 -3.35 11.74 4.54
N GLY A 130 -4.24 11.09 5.30
CA GLY A 130 -5.69 11.25 5.21
C GLY A 130 -6.34 10.40 4.12
N ASP A 131 -5.60 9.49 3.48
CA ASP A 131 -6.15 8.48 2.57
C ASP A 131 -7.01 7.43 3.31
N ILE A 132 -6.73 7.18 4.59
CA ILE A 132 -7.70 6.60 5.52
C ILE A 132 -8.32 7.75 6.33
N PRO A 133 -9.57 8.19 6.02
CA PRO A 133 -10.16 9.35 6.67
C PRO A 133 -10.55 9.13 8.14
N GLY A 134 -10.67 7.86 8.55
CA GLY A 134 -11.21 7.47 9.84
C GLY A 134 -10.97 6.01 10.18
N VAL A 135 -11.14 5.66 11.46
CA VAL A 135 -11.18 4.27 11.94
C VAL A 135 -12.50 4.00 12.65
N ALA A 136 -13.32 3.12 12.08
CA ALA A 136 -14.58 2.67 12.68
C ALA A 136 -14.33 1.41 13.52
N VAL A 137 -14.64 1.45 14.82
CA VAL A 137 -14.63 0.28 15.69
C VAL A 137 -16.05 -0.19 15.93
N ILE A 138 -16.48 -1.26 15.27
CA ILE A 138 -17.83 -1.80 15.40
C ILE A 138 -17.81 -2.97 16.40
N LEU A 139 -18.59 -2.84 17.46
CA LEU A 139 -18.62 -3.77 18.59
C LEU A 139 -20.04 -4.29 18.83
N GLY A 140 -20.16 -5.60 19.06
CA GLY A 140 -21.43 -6.28 19.34
C GLY A 140 -22.04 -6.90 18.08
N SER A 141 -23.35 -7.09 18.08
CA SER A 141 -24.11 -7.63 16.93
C SER A 141 -25.10 -6.59 16.43
N ALA A 142 -25.08 -6.29 15.13
CA ALA A 142 -26.13 -5.46 14.53
C ALA A 142 -27.50 -6.15 14.67
N PRO A 143 -28.63 -5.42 14.58
CA PRO A 143 -29.95 -6.03 14.71
C PRO A 143 -30.25 -7.11 13.66
N SER A 144 -29.64 -7.01 12.48
CA SER A 144 -29.69 -7.98 11.39
C SER A 144 -28.34 -8.07 10.65
N VAL A 145 -28.15 -9.14 9.87
CA VAL A 145 -26.97 -9.32 9.01
C VAL A 145 -26.90 -8.21 7.96
N GLU A 146 -28.04 -7.89 7.36
CA GLU A 146 -28.18 -6.88 6.31
C GLU A 146 -27.78 -5.49 6.82
N GLU A 147 -28.25 -5.09 8.01
CA GLU A 147 -27.89 -3.80 8.61
C GLU A 147 -26.41 -3.73 9.00
N GLY A 148 -25.85 -4.83 9.55
CA GLY A 148 -24.43 -4.91 9.88
C GLY A 148 -23.55 -4.74 8.64
N VAL A 149 -23.83 -5.51 7.58
CA VAL A 149 -23.09 -5.43 6.31
C VAL A 149 -23.26 -4.08 5.64
N ALA A 150 -24.47 -3.51 5.63
CA ALA A 150 -24.71 -2.19 5.05
C ALA A 150 -23.90 -1.11 5.78
N LEU A 151 -23.82 -1.16 7.11
CA LEU A 151 -23.01 -0.22 7.88
C LEU A 151 -21.51 -0.38 7.57
N VAL A 152 -20.98 -1.60 7.57
CA VAL A 152 -19.57 -1.87 7.25
C VAL A 152 -19.22 -1.37 5.84
N LYS A 153 -20.04 -1.71 4.84
CA LYS A 153 -19.86 -1.26 3.45
C LYS A 153 -19.93 0.26 3.33
N SER A 154 -20.81 0.93 4.10
CA SER A 154 -20.92 2.39 4.07
C SER A 154 -19.61 3.09 4.48
N TYR A 155 -18.91 2.55 5.47
CA TYR A 155 -17.60 3.07 5.88
C TYR A 155 -16.49 2.68 4.90
N GLN A 156 -16.49 1.42 4.45
CA GLN A 156 -15.51 0.93 3.48
C GLN A 156 -15.54 1.75 2.18
N ALA A 157 -16.72 2.08 1.66
CA ALA A 157 -16.92 2.92 0.48
C ALA A 157 -16.42 4.36 0.67
N GLN A 158 -16.24 4.81 1.91
CA GLN A 158 -15.66 6.11 2.26
C GLN A 158 -14.14 6.01 2.53
N GLY A 159 -13.52 4.85 2.29
CA GLY A 159 -12.09 4.60 2.54
C GLY A 159 -11.73 4.43 4.02
N ILE A 160 -12.71 4.39 4.92
CA ILE A 160 -12.51 4.25 6.37
C ILE A 160 -12.04 2.83 6.69
N LEU A 161 -11.05 2.73 7.58
CA LEU A 161 -10.62 1.45 8.14
C LEU A 161 -11.68 0.97 9.14
N VAL A 162 -12.28 -0.19 8.88
CA VAL A 162 -13.29 -0.80 9.75
C VAL A 162 -12.66 -1.93 10.55
N THR A 163 -12.86 -1.93 11.86
CA THR A 163 -12.47 -3.02 12.76
C THR A 163 -13.70 -3.60 13.43
N LEU A 164 -13.76 -4.93 13.52
CA LEU A 164 -14.96 -5.65 13.95
C LEU A 164 -14.65 -6.48 15.21
N VAL A 165 -15.50 -6.38 16.22
CA VAL A 165 -15.40 -7.13 17.48
C VAL A 165 -16.78 -7.66 17.90
N GLY A 166 -16.87 -8.94 18.24
CA GLY A 166 -18.13 -9.56 18.67
C GLY A 166 -18.92 -10.18 17.52
N GLY A 167 -20.25 -10.27 17.67
CA GLY A 167 -21.11 -11.01 16.74
C GLY A 167 -21.22 -10.40 15.34
N ILE A 168 -20.85 -9.13 15.15
CA ILE A 168 -20.72 -8.51 13.82
C ILE A 168 -19.70 -9.26 12.94
N CYS A 169 -18.68 -9.90 13.54
CA CYS A 169 -17.73 -10.75 12.82
C CYS A 169 -18.43 -11.96 12.16
N ASP A 170 -19.42 -12.55 12.85
CA ASP A 170 -20.20 -13.66 12.32
C ASP A 170 -21.19 -13.18 11.25
N GLN A 171 -21.78 -11.99 11.42
CA GLN A 171 -22.71 -11.39 10.44
C GLN A 171 -22.03 -11.10 9.09
N VAL A 172 -20.84 -10.50 9.09
CA VAL A 172 -20.11 -10.23 7.83
C VAL A 172 -19.64 -11.51 7.15
N ALA A 173 -19.29 -12.54 7.94
CA ALA A 173 -18.91 -13.85 7.43
C ALA A 173 -20.11 -14.58 6.81
N GLU A 174 -21.27 -14.54 7.46
CA GLU A 174 -22.52 -15.11 6.95
C GLU A 174 -22.93 -14.52 5.59
N ALA A 175 -22.71 -13.21 5.41
CA ALA A 175 -22.97 -12.52 4.16
C ALA A 175 -21.90 -12.76 3.06
N GLY A 176 -20.84 -13.51 3.35
CA GLY A 176 -19.73 -13.74 2.41
C GLY A 176 -18.94 -12.48 2.06
N MET A 177 -18.91 -11.48 2.94
CA MET A 177 -18.18 -10.24 2.71
C MET A 177 -16.67 -10.47 2.80
N SER A 178 -15.91 -9.92 1.85
CA SER A 178 -14.45 -9.97 1.90
C SER A 178 -13.93 -9.14 3.07
N THR A 179 -13.01 -9.71 3.83
CA THR A 179 -12.37 -9.08 5.00
C THR A 179 -10.86 -9.28 4.92
N GLY A 180 -10.11 -8.37 5.54
CA GLY A 180 -8.66 -8.29 5.51
C GLY A 180 -8.16 -6.85 5.50
N ALA A 181 -6.87 -6.67 5.79
CA ALA A 181 -6.22 -5.35 5.74
C ALA A 181 -6.27 -4.74 4.33
N ASN A 182 -6.12 -5.59 3.29
CA ASN A 182 -6.17 -5.20 1.89
C ASN A 182 -7.48 -4.54 1.46
N VAL A 183 -8.61 -4.89 2.10
CA VAL A 183 -9.93 -4.29 1.84
C VAL A 183 -10.40 -3.38 2.98
N ARG A 184 -9.49 -3.05 3.91
CA ARG A 184 -9.72 -2.16 5.07
C ARG A 184 -10.86 -2.60 6.00
N VAL A 185 -11.16 -3.89 6.10
CA VAL A 185 -12.16 -4.45 7.02
C VAL A 185 -11.53 -5.58 7.82
N ILE A 186 -11.19 -5.34 9.08
CA ILE A 186 -10.38 -6.25 9.91
C ILE A 186 -11.19 -6.77 11.09
N PRO A 187 -11.64 -8.04 11.05
CA PRO A 187 -12.18 -8.74 12.20
C PRO A 187 -11.07 -9.01 13.23
N LEU A 188 -11.25 -8.57 14.47
CA LEU A 188 -10.21 -8.72 15.51
C LEU A 188 -10.47 -9.93 16.41
N GLY A 189 -11.71 -10.13 16.83
CA GLY A 189 -12.05 -11.22 17.74
C GLY A 189 -13.52 -11.21 18.14
N LYS A 190 -13.97 -12.29 18.76
CA LYS A 190 -15.35 -12.45 19.24
C LYS A 190 -15.54 -11.95 20.68
N ASP A 191 -14.50 -12.03 21.50
CA ASP A 191 -14.53 -11.54 22.88
C ASP A 191 -14.43 -10.01 22.91
N VAL A 192 -15.11 -9.38 23.86
CA VAL A 192 -15.04 -7.92 24.07
C VAL A 192 -13.60 -7.46 24.34
N THR A 193 -12.77 -8.29 24.99
CA THR A 193 -11.35 -7.97 25.27
C THR A 193 -10.53 -7.76 24.00
N ALA A 194 -10.92 -8.37 22.87
CA ALA A 194 -10.21 -8.21 21.59
C ALA A 194 -10.26 -6.77 21.04
N VAL A 195 -11.16 -5.91 21.55
CA VAL A 195 -11.17 -4.47 21.22
C VAL A 195 -9.85 -3.79 21.58
N ILE A 196 -9.08 -4.34 22.53
CA ILE A 196 -7.78 -3.80 22.90
C ILE A 196 -6.80 -3.84 21.72
N HIS A 197 -6.97 -4.75 20.76
CA HIS A 197 -6.09 -4.85 19.61
C HIS A 197 -6.16 -3.58 18.74
N VAL A 198 -7.33 -2.97 18.52
CA VAL A 198 -7.43 -1.67 17.82
C VAL A 198 -7.02 -0.49 18.68
N VAL A 199 -7.24 -0.53 20.00
CA VAL A 199 -6.71 0.48 20.91
C VAL A 199 -5.18 0.51 20.84
N SER A 200 -4.54 -0.67 20.79
CA SER A 200 -3.09 -0.80 20.65
C SER A 200 -2.57 -0.21 19.34
N VAL A 201 -3.39 -0.18 18.27
CA VAL A 201 -3.04 0.49 17.00
C VAL A 201 -2.96 1.99 17.20
N ALA A 202 -3.97 2.59 17.82
CA ALA A 202 -4.01 4.03 18.08
C ALA A 202 -2.84 4.48 18.97
N LEU A 203 -2.52 3.71 20.03
CA LEU A 203 -1.43 4.05 20.95
C LEU A 203 -0.06 3.86 20.31
N ARG A 204 0.15 2.77 19.55
CA ARG A 204 1.40 2.57 18.79
C ARG A 204 1.57 3.60 17.68
N ALA A 205 0.50 4.08 17.04
CA ALA A 205 0.59 5.17 16.09
C ALA A 205 1.14 6.45 16.74
N ALA A 206 0.77 6.75 17.99
CA ALA A 206 1.34 7.86 18.74
C ALA A 206 2.82 7.66 19.09
N LEU A 207 3.22 6.43 19.45
CA LEU A 207 4.62 6.11 19.75
C LEU A 207 5.50 6.13 18.49
N ILE A 208 5.02 5.55 17.38
CA ILE A 208 5.77 5.40 16.13
C ILE A 208 5.83 6.72 15.36
N PHE A 209 4.68 7.34 15.08
CA PHE A 209 4.59 8.52 14.21
C PHE A 209 4.60 9.83 14.98
N GLY A 210 3.98 9.84 16.16
CA GLY A 210 4.01 11.00 17.07
C GLY A 210 5.31 11.13 17.85
N ASN A 211 6.13 10.08 17.88
CA ASN A 211 7.34 9.97 18.70
C ASN A 211 7.08 10.38 20.17
N ILE A 212 5.88 10.04 20.68
CA ILE A 212 5.49 10.35 22.05
C ILE A 212 6.30 9.49 23.00
N LYS A 213 6.84 10.09 24.06
CA LYS A 213 7.59 9.37 25.08
C LYS A 213 6.65 8.42 25.85
N PRO A 214 6.96 7.12 25.94
CA PRO A 214 6.21 6.19 26.78
C PRO A 214 6.09 6.67 28.23
N GLY A 215 4.90 6.58 28.82
CA GLY A 215 4.59 7.10 30.15
C GLY A 215 4.10 8.55 30.19
N ASP A 216 4.14 9.28 29.07
CA ASP A 216 3.53 10.60 28.94
C ASP A 216 2.06 10.46 28.52
N ALA A 217 1.21 10.06 29.46
CA ALA A 217 -0.20 9.81 29.22
C ALA A 217 -0.95 11.06 28.70
N ALA A 218 -0.54 12.26 29.12
CA ALA A 218 -1.15 13.51 28.68
C ALA A 218 -0.87 13.79 27.19
N ALA A 219 0.40 13.71 26.78
CA ALA A 219 0.78 13.88 25.37
C ALA A 219 0.20 12.76 24.49
N LEU A 220 0.12 11.53 25.01
CA LEU A 220 -0.52 10.40 24.35
C LEU A 220 -2.00 10.65 24.06
N MET A 221 -2.78 11.06 25.07
CA MET A 221 -4.21 11.37 24.92
C MET A 221 -4.45 12.58 24.01
N GLU A 222 -3.58 13.60 24.06
CA GLU A 222 -3.64 14.73 23.15
C GLU A 222 -3.39 14.30 21.69
N TYR A 223 -2.40 13.43 21.47
CA TYR A 223 -2.11 12.90 20.14
C TYR A 223 -3.28 12.07 19.60
N THR A 224 -3.82 11.12 20.37
CA THR A 224 -4.94 10.28 19.91
C THR A 224 -6.17 11.13 19.61
N PHE A 225 -6.50 12.12 20.45
CA PHE A 225 -7.61 13.04 20.22
C PHE A 225 -7.42 13.90 18.96
N LYS A 226 -6.21 14.38 18.66
CA LYS A 226 -5.97 15.28 17.52
C LYS A 226 -5.64 14.57 16.21
N ARG A 227 -5.03 13.39 16.26
CA ARG A 227 -4.38 12.76 15.09
C ARG A 227 -4.94 11.39 14.73
N VAL A 228 -5.66 10.71 15.63
CA VAL A 228 -6.26 9.40 15.33
C VAL A 228 -7.77 9.56 15.18
N PRO A 229 -8.32 9.64 13.95
CA PRO A 229 -9.74 9.87 13.69
C PRO A 229 -10.60 8.61 13.93
N ALA A 230 -10.55 8.05 15.13
CA ALA A 230 -11.32 6.87 15.51
C ALA A 230 -12.64 7.19 16.21
N PHE A 231 -13.62 6.32 16.04
CA PHE A 231 -14.90 6.32 16.74
C PHE A 231 -15.41 4.89 16.94
N VAL A 232 -16.32 4.69 17.89
CA VAL A 232 -16.88 3.38 18.24
C VAL A 232 -18.36 3.33 17.92
N ASN A 233 -18.80 2.28 17.24
CA ASN A 233 -20.20 1.90 17.09
C ASN A 233 -20.48 0.67 17.96
N ALA A 234 -21.20 0.84 19.07
CA ALA A 234 -21.51 -0.25 20.00
C ALA A 234 -22.99 -0.61 19.90
N PHE A 235 -23.31 -1.82 19.44
CA PHE A 235 -24.68 -2.29 19.35
C PHE A 235 -25.20 -2.80 20.69
N ALA A 236 -26.48 -2.53 20.98
CA ALA A 236 -27.19 -3.06 22.13
C ALA A 236 -27.27 -4.61 22.07
N PRO A 237 -27.33 -5.31 23.22
CA PRO A 237 -27.32 -4.76 24.59
C PRO A 237 -25.91 -4.40 25.07
N LEU A 238 -25.79 -3.32 25.86
CA LEU A 238 -24.53 -2.95 26.50
C LEU A 238 -24.50 -3.39 27.96
N ASP A 239 -23.63 -4.34 28.31
CA ASP A 239 -23.34 -4.67 29.71
C ASP A 239 -22.37 -3.66 30.35
N ASP A 240 -22.14 -3.79 31.66
CA ASP A 240 -21.26 -2.87 32.39
C ASP A 240 -19.80 -2.94 31.91
N VAL A 241 -19.34 -4.09 31.39
CA VAL A 241 -17.99 -4.27 30.84
C VAL A 241 -17.83 -3.47 29.55
N ILE A 242 -18.79 -3.58 28.62
CA ILE A 242 -18.79 -2.82 27.36
C ILE A 242 -18.86 -1.31 27.65
N VAL A 243 -19.68 -0.90 28.63
CA VAL A 243 -19.76 0.50 29.08
C VAL A 243 -18.42 1.00 29.63
N ALA A 244 -17.70 0.18 30.40
CA ALA A 244 -16.36 0.52 30.89
C ALA A 244 -15.33 0.62 29.76
N CYS A 245 -15.36 -0.27 28.75
CA CYS A 245 -14.54 -0.15 27.54
C CYS A 245 -14.83 1.15 26.78
N GLY A 246 -16.11 1.52 26.66
CA GLY A 246 -16.53 2.79 26.04
C GLY A 246 -15.97 4.02 26.76
N ALA A 247 -15.88 4.00 28.10
CA ALA A 247 -15.22 5.07 28.85
C ALA A 247 -13.73 5.20 28.52
N GLY A 248 -13.03 4.09 28.27
CA GLY A 248 -11.64 4.08 27.81
C GLY A 248 -11.49 4.69 26.40
N ALA A 249 -12.40 4.37 25.49
CA ALA A 249 -12.43 4.98 24.14
C ALA A 249 -12.64 6.50 24.22
N ILE A 250 -13.58 6.97 25.06
CA ILE A 250 -13.83 8.40 25.27
C ILE A 250 -12.60 9.08 25.89
N ALA A 251 -11.89 8.43 26.81
CA ALA A 251 -10.65 8.95 27.39
C ALA A 251 -9.55 9.18 26.33
N LEU A 252 -9.50 8.35 25.29
CA LEU A 252 -8.60 8.51 24.14
C LEU A 252 -9.09 9.53 23.10
N GLY A 253 -10.29 10.09 23.31
CA GLY A 253 -10.88 11.07 22.42
C GLY A 253 -11.83 10.52 21.36
N PHE A 254 -12.25 9.25 21.49
CA PHE A 254 -13.07 8.58 20.49
C PHE A 254 -14.54 8.57 20.93
N PRO A 255 -15.45 9.15 20.15
CA PRO A 255 -16.87 9.14 20.48
C PRO A 255 -17.45 7.74 20.31
N VAL A 256 -18.43 7.42 21.15
CA VAL A 256 -19.16 6.16 21.13
C VAL A 256 -20.60 6.44 20.69
N VAL A 257 -21.03 5.79 19.60
CA VAL A 257 -22.39 5.82 19.08
C VAL A 257 -23.04 4.47 19.34
N THR A 258 -24.25 4.46 19.89
CA THR A 258 -24.98 3.23 20.24
C THR A 258 -26.47 3.35 19.98
N ASN A 259 -27.14 2.23 19.72
CA ASN A 259 -28.60 2.11 19.68
C ASN A 259 -29.20 1.64 21.02
N GLU A 260 -28.39 1.49 22.06
CA GLU A 260 -28.87 1.22 23.42
C GLU A 260 -29.68 2.40 23.94
N THR A 261 -30.82 2.12 24.56
CA THR A 261 -31.70 3.12 25.17
C THR A 261 -31.95 2.82 26.65
N GLU A 262 -31.64 1.61 27.11
CA GLU A 262 -31.82 1.18 28.48
C GLU A 262 -30.55 1.40 29.30
N ASN A 263 -30.70 2.01 30.48
CA ASN A 263 -29.60 2.21 31.44
C ASN A 263 -28.36 2.92 30.87
N ILE A 264 -28.54 3.74 29.82
CA ILE A 264 -27.49 4.56 29.21
C ILE A 264 -27.86 6.04 29.28
N PHE A 265 -26.87 6.91 29.42
CA PHE A 265 -27.08 8.36 29.51
C PHE A 265 -26.29 9.06 28.41
N ARG A 266 -26.95 9.96 27.67
CA ARG A 266 -26.32 10.72 26.59
C ARG A 266 -25.27 11.68 27.16
N VAL A 267 -24.06 11.65 26.62
CA VAL A 267 -23.01 12.64 26.89
C VAL A 267 -22.73 13.36 25.57
N PRO A 268 -23.04 14.66 25.44
CA PRO A 268 -22.88 15.39 24.19
C PRO A 268 -21.52 15.15 23.53
N LYS A 269 -21.54 14.81 22.24
CA LYS A 269 -20.38 14.47 21.40
C LYS A 269 -19.55 13.25 21.80
N SER A 270 -19.74 12.67 22.98
CA SER A 270 -18.87 11.58 23.49
C SER A 270 -19.59 10.24 23.58
N LEU A 271 -20.84 10.23 24.06
CA LEU A 271 -21.70 9.05 24.12
C LEU A 271 -23.06 9.40 23.54
N ILE A 272 -23.29 8.98 22.30
CA ILE A 272 -24.41 9.39 21.47
C ILE A 272 -25.35 8.20 21.29
N VAL A 273 -26.62 8.40 21.62
CA VAL A 273 -27.67 7.42 21.35
C VAL A 273 -28.30 7.75 20.01
N GLN A 274 -28.10 6.87 19.04
CA GLN A 274 -28.72 6.88 17.72
C GLN A 274 -29.51 5.57 17.59
N GLU A 275 -30.83 5.63 17.63
CA GLU A 275 -31.67 4.41 17.58
C GLU A 275 -31.73 3.83 16.15
N ASP A 276 -31.59 4.68 15.13
CA ASP A 276 -31.65 4.30 13.73
C ASP A 276 -30.25 3.93 13.20
N VAL A 277 -30.00 2.63 13.03
CA VAL A 277 -28.70 2.09 12.58
C VAL A 277 -28.29 2.64 11.22
N SER A 278 -29.24 2.96 10.34
CA SER A 278 -28.94 3.56 9.03
C SER A 278 -28.26 4.93 9.13
N LYS A 279 -28.39 5.60 10.28
CA LYS A 279 -27.77 6.90 10.57
C LYS A 279 -26.49 6.80 11.38
N PHE A 280 -26.03 5.59 11.74
CA PHE A 280 -24.77 5.42 12.49
C PHE A 280 -23.62 6.07 11.75
N ASN A 281 -23.46 5.80 10.44
CA ASN A 281 -22.40 6.36 9.62
C ASN A 281 -22.33 7.89 9.74
N ALA A 282 -23.39 8.59 9.32
CA ALA A 282 -23.42 10.05 9.35
C ALA A 282 -23.20 10.61 10.77
N THR A 283 -23.82 10.00 11.79
CA THR A 283 -23.69 10.42 13.19
C THR A 283 -22.26 10.27 13.69
N SER A 284 -21.59 9.16 13.35
CA SER A 284 -20.21 8.86 13.74
C SER A 284 -19.21 9.81 13.09
N LEU A 285 -19.36 10.08 11.79
CA LEU A 285 -18.51 11.02 11.07
C LEU A 285 -18.63 12.44 11.63
N GLU A 286 -19.86 12.90 11.87
CA GLU A 286 -20.11 14.21 12.49
C GLU A 286 -19.52 14.29 13.90
N ALA A 287 -19.71 13.25 14.72
CA ALA A 287 -19.19 13.21 16.08
C ALA A 287 -17.67 13.31 16.15
N ARG A 288 -16.96 12.77 15.13
CA ARG A 288 -15.50 12.78 15.06
C ARG A 288 -14.92 13.92 14.21
N ASP A 289 -15.77 14.76 13.62
CA ASP A 289 -15.41 15.82 12.65
C ASP A 289 -14.65 15.27 11.42
N ILE A 290 -15.04 14.07 10.98
CA ILE A 290 -14.50 13.46 9.77
C ILE A 290 -15.29 14.01 8.58
N LYS A 291 -14.60 14.82 7.77
CA LYS A 291 -15.13 15.32 6.50
C LYS A 291 -14.61 14.44 5.39
N ILE A 292 -15.46 13.54 4.91
CA ILE A 292 -15.08 12.72 3.77
C ILE A 292 -15.03 13.63 2.55
N LYS A 293 -13.86 13.71 1.91
CA LYS A 293 -13.73 14.20 0.54
C LYS A 293 -14.34 13.16 -0.39
N ILE A 294 -15.67 12.96 -0.32
CA ILE A 294 -16.35 12.01 -1.20
C ILE A 294 -16.26 12.61 -2.60
N THR A 295 -15.40 12.06 -3.44
CA THR A 295 -15.62 12.15 -4.87
C THR A 295 -16.71 11.13 -5.16
N ASN A 296 -17.98 11.54 -5.11
CA ASN A 296 -19.07 10.62 -5.44
C ASN A 296 -19.05 10.52 -6.97
N ILE A 297 -18.38 9.49 -7.49
CA ILE A 297 -18.33 9.23 -8.92
C ILE A 297 -19.56 8.39 -9.26
N ASP A 298 -20.35 8.85 -10.22
CA ASP A 298 -21.60 8.19 -10.63
C ASP A 298 -21.29 6.89 -11.41
N ILE A 299 -20.97 5.83 -10.66
CA ILE A 299 -20.67 4.49 -11.17
C ILE A 299 -21.44 3.42 -10.36
N PRO A 300 -21.73 2.25 -10.94
CA PRO A 300 -22.62 1.25 -10.33
C PRO A 300 -21.93 0.33 -9.29
N VAL A 301 -20.68 0.60 -8.96
CA VAL A 301 -19.85 -0.17 -8.01
C VAL A 301 -19.20 0.77 -7.01
N ALA A 302 -18.65 0.26 -5.91
CA ALA A 302 -17.96 1.12 -4.97
C ALA A 302 -16.65 1.68 -5.55
N PHE A 303 -16.28 2.88 -5.11
CA PHE A 303 -15.02 3.55 -5.47
C PHE A 303 -14.29 4.02 -4.21
N ALA A 304 -13.17 3.40 -3.88
CA ALA A 304 -12.34 3.75 -2.74
C ALA A 304 -10.93 3.14 -2.87
N SER A 305 -9.93 3.76 -2.25
CA SER A 305 -8.57 3.21 -2.15
C SER A 305 -8.49 1.87 -1.38
N ALA A 306 -9.59 1.47 -0.72
CA ALA A 306 -9.74 0.13 -0.15
C ALA A 306 -9.77 -1.00 -1.21
N PHE A 307 -10.12 -0.70 -2.45
CA PHE A 307 -10.22 -1.71 -3.51
C PHE A 307 -8.93 -1.84 -4.35
N GLU A 308 -7.93 -0.97 -4.12
CA GLU A 308 -6.72 -0.87 -4.95
C GLU A 308 -5.95 -2.21 -5.03
N GLY A 309 -5.97 -3.00 -3.96
CA GLY A 309 -5.28 -4.28 -3.86
C GLY A 309 -6.06 -5.50 -4.38
N GLU A 310 -7.25 -5.33 -4.95
CA GLU A 310 -8.06 -6.47 -5.44
C GLU A 310 -7.39 -7.18 -6.62
N ILE A 311 -7.32 -8.52 -6.56
CA ILE A 311 -6.77 -9.34 -7.65
C ILE A 311 -7.90 -10.12 -8.31
N ILE A 312 -8.15 -9.84 -9.60
CA ILE A 312 -9.14 -10.56 -10.40
C ILE A 312 -8.49 -11.75 -11.09
N ARG A 313 -8.84 -12.97 -10.65
CA ARG A 313 -8.37 -14.22 -11.26
C ARG A 313 -9.16 -14.54 -12.53
N ARG A 314 -8.59 -15.40 -13.38
CA ARG A 314 -9.20 -15.79 -14.66
C ARG A 314 -10.62 -16.36 -14.53
N GLY A 315 -10.92 -17.06 -13.43
CA GLY A 315 -12.24 -17.63 -13.17
C GLY A 315 -13.33 -16.58 -12.92
N ASP A 316 -12.97 -15.42 -12.38
CA ASP A 316 -13.88 -14.36 -11.93
C ASP A 316 -13.97 -13.20 -12.94
N MET A 317 -13.20 -13.28 -14.01
CA MET A 317 -13.04 -12.26 -15.04
C MET A 317 -14.20 -12.28 -16.04
N GLN A 318 -14.74 -11.09 -16.34
CA GLN A 318 -15.70 -10.84 -17.42
C GLN A 318 -14.97 -10.62 -18.75
N VAL A 319 -14.05 -9.66 -18.79
CA VAL A 319 -13.20 -9.34 -19.96
C VAL A 319 -11.81 -8.93 -19.51
N GLU A 320 -10.85 -9.05 -20.42
CA GLU A 320 -9.47 -8.61 -20.24
C GLU A 320 -9.06 -7.68 -21.38
N PHE A 321 -8.28 -6.66 -21.05
CA PHE A 321 -7.52 -5.85 -21.98
C PHE A 321 -6.05 -6.01 -21.64
N ASP A 322 -5.22 -6.42 -22.60
CA ASP A 322 -3.84 -6.86 -22.32
C ASP A 322 -2.89 -6.38 -23.42
N GLY A 323 -2.20 -5.26 -23.16
CA GLY A 323 -1.26 -4.62 -24.08
C GLY A 323 -0.09 -5.52 -24.51
N SER A 324 0.17 -6.59 -23.75
CA SER A 324 1.17 -7.60 -24.10
C SER A 324 0.71 -8.56 -25.21
N ARG A 325 -0.58 -8.52 -25.59
CA ARG A 325 -1.20 -9.47 -26.52
C ARG A 325 -1.95 -8.81 -27.65
N VAL A 326 -2.49 -7.61 -27.42
CA VAL A 326 -3.26 -6.82 -28.36
C VAL A 326 -2.90 -5.36 -28.23
N ASP A 327 -3.27 -4.52 -29.20
CA ASP A 327 -2.96 -3.10 -29.15
C ASP A 327 -3.76 -2.39 -28.05
N CYS A 328 -3.05 -1.89 -27.04
CA CYS A 328 -3.61 -1.06 -25.98
C CYS A 328 -2.81 0.25 -25.84
N ALA A 329 -3.42 1.27 -25.23
CA ALA A 329 -2.74 2.50 -24.83
C ALA A 329 -3.49 3.25 -23.73
N GLU A 330 -2.77 3.86 -22.81
CA GLU A 330 -3.27 4.91 -21.93
C GLU A 330 -2.44 6.18 -22.16
N LEU A 331 -3.08 7.33 -22.33
CA LEU A 331 -2.38 8.56 -22.68
C LEU A 331 -3.06 9.78 -22.07
N VAL A 332 -2.28 10.63 -21.39
CA VAL A 332 -2.66 12.03 -21.16
C VAL A 332 -2.14 12.90 -22.29
N HIS A 333 -2.99 13.78 -22.81
CA HIS A 333 -2.61 14.71 -23.86
C HIS A 333 -3.02 16.14 -23.48
N ASN A 334 -2.04 17.04 -23.34
CA ASN A 334 -2.32 18.45 -23.15
C ASN A 334 -2.79 19.07 -24.48
N VAL A 335 -3.93 19.76 -24.44
CA VAL A 335 -4.54 20.41 -25.61
C VAL A 335 -4.92 21.85 -25.30
N GLU A 336 -5.20 22.63 -26.34
CA GLU A 336 -5.66 24.00 -26.15
C GLU A 336 -7.09 24.03 -25.59
N MET A 337 -7.41 25.08 -24.82
CA MET A 337 -8.68 25.22 -24.10
C MET A 337 -9.95 25.15 -24.99
N ASN A 338 -9.80 25.44 -26.28
CA ASN A 338 -10.86 25.41 -27.30
C ASN A 338 -10.97 24.05 -28.04
N GLU A 339 -10.01 23.14 -27.85
CA GLU A 339 -9.99 21.80 -28.46
C GLU A 339 -10.63 20.74 -27.56
N VAL A 340 -10.94 21.11 -26.31
CA VAL A 340 -11.52 20.22 -25.30
C VAL A 340 -12.88 20.74 -24.78
N GLU A 341 -13.83 19.81 -24.66
CA GLU A 341 -15.11 20.02 -24.03
C GLU A 341 -15.10 19.35 -22.64
N ASP A 342 -15.36 20.14 -21.59
CA ASP A 342 -15.28 19.62 -20.23
C ASP A 342 -16.37 18.56 -19.95
N HIS A 343 -15.99 17.52 -19.21
CA HIS A 343 -16.84 16.36 -18.87
C HIS A 343 -17.41 15.62 -20.08
N LYS A 344 -16.70 15.63 -21.21
CA LYS A 344 -17.08 14.84 -22.38
C LYS A 344 -16.41 13.47 -22.34
N ILE A 345 -17.24 12.43 -22.37
CA ILE A 345 -16.79 11.03 -22.42
C ILE A 345 -17.32 10.40 -23.70
N THR A 346 -16.42 9.89 -24.54
CA THR A 346 -16.75 9.25 -25.82
C THR A 346 -16.23 7.83 -25.86
N ILE A 347 -17.06 6.88 -26.30
CA ILE A 347 -16.67 5.48 -26.54
C ILE A 347 -16.74 5.21 -28.04
N VAL A 348 -15.66 4.68 -28.61
CA VAL A 348 -15.52 4.36 -30.03
C VAL A 348 -15.19 2.86 -30.16
N GLY A 349 -16.22 2.06 -30.40
CA GLY A 349 -16.11 0.60 -30.48
C GLY A 349 -17.12 -0.11 -29.57
N PRO A 350 -17.04 -1.45 -29.47
CA PRO A 350 -17.92 -2.25 -28.61
C PRO A 350 -17.69 -1.95 -27.13
N ASP A 351 -18.76 -1.92 -26.33
CA ASP A 351 -18.67 -1.87 -24.86
C ASP A 351 -18.56 -3.30 -24.27
N VAL A 352 -18.39 -3.42 -22.95
CA VAL A 352 -18.13 -4.69 -22.25
C VAL A 352 -19.24 -5.73 -22.47
N ASP A 353 -20.49 -5.33 -22.64
CA ASP A 353 -21.63 -6.24 -22.89
C ASP A 353 -21.73 -6.73 -24.33
N GLU A 354 -20.98 -6.14 -25.25
CA GLU A 354 -20.85 -6.59 -26.64
C GLU A 354 -19.66 -7.53 -26.84
N MET A 355 -18.79 -7.67 -25.83
CA MET A 355 -17.61 -8.53 -25.84
C MET A 355 -17.93 -9.94 -25.35
N GLU A 356 -17.23 -10.94 -25.91
CA GLU A 356 -17.38 -12.33 -25.47
C GLU A 356 -16.83 -12.53 -24.04
N LEU A 357 -17.51 -13.33 -23.22
CA LEU A 357 -17.08 -13.65 -21.86
C LEU A 357 -15.67 -14.28 -21.85
N GLY A 358 -14.77 -13.69 -21.06
CA GLY A 358 -13.40 -14.15 -20.89
C GLY A 358 -12.48 -13.81 -22.07
N SER A 359 -12.95 -13.02 -23.03
CA SER A 359 -12.16 -12.58 -24.18
C SER A 359 -11.08 -11.56 -23.79
N LYS A 360 -10.09 -11.45 -24.68
CA LYS A 360 -9.05 -10.42 -24.65
C LYS A 360 -9.34 -9.40 -25.74
N ASN A 361 -9.39 -8.13 -25.37
CA ASN A 361 -9.81 -7.04 -26.26
C ASN A 361 -8.78 -5.90 -26.23
N SER A 362 -8.72 -5.13 -27.31
CA SER A 362 -7.94 -3.89 -27.38
C SER A 362 -8.63 -2.78 -26.61
N ILE A 363 -7.85 -1.92 -25.95
CA ILE A 363 -8.35 -0.65 -25.41
C ILE A 363 -7.30 0.44 -25.52
N ALA A 364 -7.68 1.58 -26.09
CA ALA A 364 -6.91 2.81 -25.99
C ALA A 364 -7.75 3.89 -25.32
N TYR A 365 -7.26 4.56 -24.28
CA TYR A 365 -7.95 5.73 -23.73
C TYR A 365 -7.04 6.94 -23.68
N VAL A 366 -7.56 8.04 -24.22
CA VAL A 366 -6.87 9.33 -24.30
C VAL A 366 -7.64 10.32 -23.43
N VAL A 367 -6.98 10.78 -22.36
CA VAL A 367 -7.48 11.83 -21.47
C VAL A 367 -6.88 13.15 -21.93
N LYS A 368 -7.70 13.97 -22.57
CA LYS A 368 -7.32 15.30 -23.00
C LYS A 368 -7.53 16.28 -21.85
N VAL A 369 -6.49 16.99 -21.49
CA VAL A 369 -6.52 17.99 -20.42
C VAL A 369 -6.15 19.36 -20.96
N ALA A 370 -6.79 20.39 -20.44
CA ALA A 370 -6.40 21.77 -20.70
C ALA A 370 -6.45 22.57 -19.40
N GLY A 371 -5.48 23.45 -19.21
CA GLY A 371 -5.48 24.38 -18.09
C GLY A 371 -4.39 25.43 -18.24
N LYS A 372 -4.59 26.61 -17.64
CA LYS A 372 -3.63 27.71 -17.78
C LYS A 372 -2.23 27.41 -17.23
N ALA A 373 -2.17 26.56 -16.21
CA ALA A 373 -0.94 26.11 -15.58
C ALA A 373 -0.54 24.70 -16.03
N MET A 374 -1.29 24.07 -16.94
CA MET A 374 -0.95 22.77 -17.50
C MET A 374 0.25 22.92 -18.44
N GLN A 375 1.19 21.98 -18.33
CA GLN A 375 2.34 21.89 -19.21
C GLN A 375 2.56 20.44 -19.64
N PRO A 376 3.20 20.18 -20.80
CA PRO A 376 3.47 18.82 -21.27
C PRO A 376 4.21 17.94 -20.26
N ASP A 377 4.99 18.54 -19.36
CA ASP A 377 5.76 17.85 -18.32
C ASP A 377 4.87 17.24 -17.22
N PHE A 378 3.62 17.70 -17.10
CA PHE A 378 2.65 17.13 -16.16
C PHE A 378 1.86 15.96 -16.75
N GLU A 379 1.88 15.76 -18.08
CA GLU A 379 1.17 14.65 -18.72
C GLU A 379 1.55 13.28 -18.12
N PRO A 380 2.84 12.88 -18.03
CA PRO A 380 3.22 11.58 -17.47
C PRO A 380 2.89 11.45 -15.96
N VAL A 381 2.86 12.57 -15.22
CA VAL A 381 2.48 12.56 -13.80
C VAL A 381 1.01 12.20 -13.63
N ILE A 382 0.13 12.79 -14.44
CA ILE A 382 -1.29 12.50 -14.45
C ILE A 382 -1.53 11.08 -14.98
N GLU A 383 -0.85 10.68 -16.05
CA GLU A 383 -0.97 9.36 -16.68
C GLU A 383 -0.63 8.25 -15.69
N ARG A 384 0.41 8.45 -14.86
CA ARG A 384 0.79 7.45 -13.85
C ARG A 384 -0.32 7.17 -12.84
N LYS A 385 -1.18 8.14 -12.55
CA LYS A 385 -2.26 7.99 -11.57
C LYS A 385 -3.44 7.18 -12.08
N PHE A 386 -3.55 6.93 -13.38
CA PHE A 386 -4.58 6.06 -13.95
C PHE A 386 -4.55 4.67 -13.31
N HIS A 387 -3.35 4.18 -13.01
CA HIS A 387 -3.18 2.92 -12.29
C HIS A 387 -3.91 2.91 -10.95
N ASN A 388 -3.73 3.94 -10.13
CA ASN A 388 -4.39 4.04 -8.83
C ASN A 388 -5.89 4.26 -9.01
N TYR A 389 -6.30 5.18 -9.89
CA TYR A 389 -7.71 5.51 -10.09
C TYR A 389 -8.54 4.32 -10.54
N ILE A 390 -8.04 3.54 -11.52
CA ILE A 390 -8.77 2.38 -12.03
C ILE A 390 -8.81 1.25 -10.99
N ASN A 391 -7.74 1.04 -10.21
CA ASN A 391 -7.73 0.03 -9.14
C ASN A 391 -8.60 0.43 -7.93
N CYS A 392 -8.92 1.71 -7.72
CA CYS A 392 -9.89 2.13 -6.70
C CYS A 392 -11.34 1.73 -7.00
N ILE A 393 -11.63 1.21 -8.20
CA ILE A 393 -12.96 0.73 -8.60
C ILE A 393 -13.13 -0.73 -8.14
N GLU A 394 -14.13 -1.01 -7.30
CA GLU A 394 -14.45 -2.37 -6.85
C GLU A 394 -14.65 -3.32 -8.05
N GLY A 395 -13.93 -4.44 -8.06
CA GLY A 395 -14.05 -5.44 -9.10
C GLY A 395 -13.43 -5.06 -10.45
N VAL A 396 -12.53 -4.07 -10.50
CA VAL A 396 -11.67 -3.74 -11.65
C VAL A 396 -10.21 -3.75 -11.23
N TYR A 397 -9.34 -4.29 -12.08
CA TYR A 397 -7.90 -4.39 -11.83
C TYR A 397 -7.13 -3.76 -12.98
N HIS A 398 -6.13 -2.94 -12.68
CA HIS A 398 -5.21 -2.33 -13.65
C HIS A 398 -3.74 -2.60 -13.28
N THR A 399 -2.91 -2.91 -14.26
CA THR A 399 -1.45 -2.99 -14.10
C THR A 399 -0.74 -2.59 -15.39
N GLY A 400 0.58 -2.46 -15.35
CA GLY A 400 1.36 -1.92 -16.46
C GLY A 400 1.22 -0.40 -16.57
N GLN A 401 1.58 0.12 -17.73
CA GLN A 401 1.54 1.55 -18.06
C GLN A 401 1.58 1.77 -19.58
N ARG A 402 1.32 3.00 -20.04
CA ARG A 402 1.49 3.41 -21.45
C ARG A 402 0.76 2.44 -22.41
N ASP A 403 1.46 1.81 -23.35
CA ASP A 403 0.87 0.83 -24.29
C ASP A 403 0.91 -0.62 -23.79
N MET A 404 1.58 -0.87 -22.66
CA MET A 404 1.73 -2.18 -22.03
C MET A 404 0.81 -2.34 -20.82
N GLN A 405 -0.25 -1.53 -20.73
CA GLN A 405 -1.24 -1.66 -19.68
C GLN A 405 -2.06 -2.96 -19.79
N ARG A 406 -2.64 -3.37 -18.67
CA ARG A 406 -3.56 -4.49 -18.58
C ARG A 406 -4.70 -4.16 -17.64
N ILE A 407 -5.93 -4.33 -18.11
CA ILE A 407 -7.16 -4.16 -17.32
C ILE A 407 -7.93 -5.47 -17.27
N ARG A 408 -8.47 -5.82 -16.10
CA ARG A 408 -9.49 -6.86 -15.94
C ARG A 408 -10.73 -6.28 -15.30
N ILE A 409 -11.89 -6.70 -15.79
CA ILE A 409 -13.19 -6.38 -15.19
C ILE A 409 -13.78 -7.69 -14.67
N SER A 410 -14.28 -7.70 -13.44
CA SER A 410 -14.89 -8.89 -12.83
C SER A 410 -16.32 -9.11 -13.31
N LYS A 411 -16.80 -10.36 -13.22
CA LYS A 411 -18.21 -10.72 -13.45
C LYS A 411 -19.15 -9.96 -12.51
N ASN A 412 -18.73 -9.73 -11.26
CA ASN A 412 -19.53 -9.02 -10.27
C ASN A 412 -19.73 -7.55 -10.65
N ALA A 413 -18.65 -6.85 -11.02
CA ALA A 413 -18.74 -5.46 -11.49
C ALA A 413 -19.63 -5.36 -12.74
N PHE A 414 -19.45 -6.26 -13.70
CA PHE A 414 -20.30 -6.30 -14.90
C PHE A 414 -21.79 -6.50 -14.58
N ASN A 415 -22.10 -7.45 -13.69
CA ASN A 415 -23.47 -7.74 -13.26
C ASN A 415 -24.09 -6.59 -12.45
N ALA A 416 -23.29 -5.81 -11.74
CA ALA A 416 -23.74 -4.58 -11.08
C ALA A 416 -24.07 -3.47 -12.09
N GLY A 417 -23.64 -3.59 -13.35
CA GLY A 417 -23.90 -2.64 -14.42
C GLY A 417 -22.65 -1.89 -14.90
N PHE A 418 -21.46 -2.26 -14.45
CA PHE A 418 -20.21 -1.60 -14.86
C PHE A 418 -19.96 -1.75 -16.37
N ARG A 419 -19.39 -0.71 -16.97
CA ARG A 419 -19.22 -0.47 -18.43
C ARG A 419 -18.06 0.49 -18.66
N LEU A 420 -17.54 0.59 -19.88
CA LEU A 420 -16.37 1.43 -20.18
C LEU A 420 -16.60 2.91 -19.90
N LYS A 421 -17.83 3.41 -20.05
CA LYS A 421 -18.18 4.79 -19.70
C LYS A 421 -17.73 5.15 -18.27
N HIS A 422 -17.87 4.21 -17.34
CA HIS A 422 -17.55 4.41 -15.94
C HIS A 422 -16.03 4.54 -15.70
N ILE A 423 -15.18 3.90 -16.51
CA ILE A 423 -13.74 4.19 -16.51
C ILE A 423 -13.53 5.66 -16.89
N GLY A 424 -14.24 6.16 -17.90
CA GLY A 424 -14.19 7.57 -18.29
C GLY A 424 -14.65 8.53 -17.18
N GLU A 425 -15.75 8.22 -16.48
CA GLU A 425 -16.24 9.02 -15.35
C GLU A 425 -15.20 9.07 -14.21
N VAL A 426 -14.57 7.93 -13.92
CA VAL A 426 -13.53 7.84 -12.89
C VAL A 426 -12.29 8.65 -13.26
N LEU A 427 -11.80 8.50 -14.50
CA LEU A 427 -10.66 9.26 -14.99
C LEU A 427 -10.94 10.77 -14.98
N TYR A 428 -12.11 11.19 -15.46
CA TYR A 428 -12.53 12.59 -15.43
C TYR A 428 -12.54 13.15 -14.00
N ALA A 429 -13.29 12.51 -13.10
CA ALA A 429 -13.48 13.02 -11.74
C ALA A 429 -12.16 13.01 -10.94
N SER A 430 -11.37 11.94 -11.05
CA SER A 430 -10.11 11.81 -10.30
C SER A 430 -9.05 12.81 -10.79
N VAL A 431 -8.90 12.96 -12.11
CA VAL A 431 -7.95 13.95 -12.67
C VAL A 431 -8.37 15.38 -12.29
N LYS A 432 -9.66 15.71 -12.41
CA LYS A 432 -10.17 17.03 -12.03
C LYS A 432 -9.97 17.35 -10.55
N ASN A 433 -10.12 16.35 -9.67
CA ASN A 433 -10.01 16.55 -8.24
C ASN A 433 -8.57 16.60 -7.73
N GLU A 434 -7.71 15.70 -8.21
CA GLU A 434 -6.33 15.63 -7.74
C GLU A 434 -5.47 16.76 -8.34
N PHE A 435 -5.75 17.15 -9.58
CA PHE A 435 -4.99 18.16 -10.31
C PHE A 435 -5.77 19.45 -10.56
N GLU A 436 -6.70 19.81 -9.67
CA GLU A 436 -7.56 21.00 -9.82
C GLU A 436 -6.78 22.30 -10.04
N ALA A 437 -5.54 22.39 -9.51
CA ALA A 437 -4.68 23.56 -9.64
C ALA A 437 -4.12 23.76 -11.07
N VAL A 438 -4.08 22.70 -11.88
CA VAL A 438 -3.47 22.72 -13.22
C VAL A 438 -4.41 22.26 -14.33
N VAL A 439 -5.47 21.50 -14.03
CA VAL A 439 -6.45 21.00 -15.02
C VAL A 439 -7.78 21.75 -14.89
N ASP A 440 -8.03 22.66 -15.84
CA ASP A 440 -9.29 23.42 -15.93
C ASP A 440 -10.40 22.63 -16.64
N LYS A 441 -10.07 21.87 -17.70
CA LYS A 441 -11.00 21.04 -18.46
C LYS A 441 -10.45 19.64 -18.72
N CYS A 442 -11.34 18.64 -18.75
CA CYS A 442 -10.99 17.26 -19.04
C CYS A 442 -12.02 16.58 -19.96
N GLU A 443 -11.54 15.93 -21.01
CA GLU A 443 -12.31 15.08 -21.93
C GLU A 443 -11.66 13.70 -21.99
N VAL A 444 -12.46 12.63 -21.98
CA VAL A 444 -11.98 11.26 -22.08
C VAL A 444 -12.52 10.60 -23.34
N VAL A 445 -11.64 10.03 -24.16
CA VAL A 445 -12.01 9.23 -25.33
C VAL A 445 -11.49 7.82 -25.14
N ILE A 446 -12.39 6.84 -25.14
CA ILE A 446 -12.07 5.42 -25.00
C ILE A 446 -12.35 4.74 -26.34
N TYR A 447 -11.35 4.05 -26.87
CA TYR A 447 -11.39 3.27 -28.09
C TYR A 447 -11.33 1.80 -27.74
N THR A 448 -12.22 1.01 -28.33
CA THR A 448 -12.23 -0.46 -28.26
C THR A 448 -12.44 -1.11 -29.62
N ASP A 449 -12.70 -0.30 -30.66
CA ASP A 449 -12.56 -0.75 -32.03
C ASP A 449 -11.07 -1.11 -32.29
N PRO A 450 -10.76 -2.33 -32.74
CA PRO A 450 -9.38 -2.76 -32.90
C PRO A 450 -8.56 -1.88 -33.86
N ALA A 451 -9.16 -1.40 -34.96
CA ALA A 451 -8.44 -0.57 -35.92
C ALA A 451 -8.12 0.81 -35.36
N GLU A 452 -9.05 1.42 -34.62
CA GLU A 452 -8.79 2.67 -33.91
C GLU A 452 -7.77 2.49 -32.78
N CYS A 453 -7.79 1.37 -32.05
CA CYS A 453 -6.77 1.09 -31.03
C CYS A 453 -5.37 0.99 -31.65
N THR A 454 -5.21 0.26 -32.76
CA THR A 454 -3.95 0.20 -33.52
C THR A 454 -3.50 1.59 -33.96
N ARG A 455 -4.42 2.40 -34.51
CA ARG A 455 -4.14 3.77 -34.95
C ARG A 455 -3.66 4.64 -33.79
N ILE A 456 -4.39 4.67 -32.68
CA ILE A 456 -4.03 5.47 -31.51
C ILE A 456 -2.69 5.02 -30.92
N ARG A 457 -2.47 3.70 -30.79
CA ARG A 457 -1.22 3.15 -30.26
C ARG A 457 -0.02 3.59 -31.09
N HIS A 458 -0.05 3.30 -32.39
CA HIS A 458 1.13 3.45 -33.25
C HIS A 458 1.32 4.87 -33.80
N GLU A 459 0.26 5.63 -34.05
CA GLU A 459 0.35 6.96 -34.66
C GLU A 459 0.35 8.10 -33.63
N VAL A 460 -0.15 7.87 -32.40
CA VAL A 460 -0.29 8.93 -31.39
C VAL A 460 0.51 8.61 -30.12
N ALA A 461 0.24 7.48 -29.48
CA ALA A 461 0.78 7.16 -28.16
C ALA A 461 2.29 6.88 -28.22
N ILE A 462 2.74 5.91 -29.03
CA ILE A 462 4.16 5.55 -29.17
C ILE A 462 5.04 6.75 -29.57
N PRO A 463 4.69 7.57 -30.58
CA PRO A 463 5.46 8.77 -30.91
C PRO A 463 5.55 9.77 -29.75
N THR A 464 4.48 9.91 -28.96
CA THR A 464 4.47 10.78 -27.77
C THR A 464 5.38 10.22 -26.68
N PHE A 465 5.33 8.92 -26.40
CA PHE A 465 6.21 8.26 -25.44
C PHE A 465 7.68 8.38 -25.84
N ASN A 466 8.01 8.13 -27.11
CA ASN A 466 9.38 8.29 -27.63
C ASN A 466 9.89 9.72 -27.45
N LYS A 467 9.06 10.74 -27.74
CA LYS A 467 9.42 12.15 -27.54
C LYS A 467 9.66 12.47 -26.06
N ARG A 468 8.88 11.90 -25.14
CA ARG A 468 9.09 12.06 -23.68
C ARG A 468 10.42 11.42 -23.27
N ASP A 469 10.69 10.20 -23.74
CA ASP A 469 11.93 9.49 -23.43
C ASP A 469 13.17 10.19 -24.00
N ASP A 470 13.09 10.76 -25.21
CA ASP A 470 14.21 11.48 -25.84
C ASP A 470 14.67 12.71 -25.04
N ARG A 471 13.76 13.35 -24.29
CA ARG A 471 14.12 14.48 -23.42
C ARG A 471 15.04 14.07 -22.28
N LEU A 472 14.89 12.83 -21.78
CA LEU A 472 15.73 12.29 -20.72
C LEU A 472 17.16 12.03 -21.19
N ARG A 473 17.39 11.79 -22.49
CA ARG A 473 18.73 11.47 -23.04
C ARG A 473 19.78 12.55 -22.80
N THR A 474 19.35 13.80 -22.57
CA THR A 474 20.27 14.94 -22.37
C THR A 474 20.66 15.15 -20.91
N LEU A 475 20.00 14.47 -19.96
CA LEU A 475 20.27 14.58 -18.53
C LEU A 475 21.11 13.39 -18.05
N THR A 476 22.20 13.67 -17.36
CA THR A 476 23.01 12.67 -16.66
C THR A 476 22.91 12.85 -15.15
N ASP A 477 23.26 11.81 -14.38
CA ASP A 477 23.29 11.86 -12.93
C ASP A 477 24.27 12.92 -12.41
N GLU A 478 25.35 13.19 -13.14
CA GLU A 478 26.30 14.27 -12.86
C GLU A 478 25.71 15.67 -13.13
N SER A 479 24.84 15.81 -14.14
CA SER A 479 24.34 17.11 -14.61
C SER A 479 23.28 17.75 -13.72
N VAL A 480 22.69 16.99 -12.81
CA VAL A 480 21.64 17.45 -11.89
C VAL A 480 22.21 17.61 -10.48
N ASP A 481 21.62 18.48 -9.66
CA ASP A 481 22.07 18.71 -8.26
C ASP A 481 21.34 17.84 -7.23
N VAL A 482 20.19 17.26 -7.63
CA VAL A 482 19.31 16.49 -6.74
C VAL A 482 18.78 15.24 -7.41
N TYR A 483 18.47 14.25 -6.59
CA TYR A 483 17.65 13.09 -6.95
C TYR A 483 16.26 13.21 -6.31
N TYR A 484 15.38 12.25 -6.61
CA TYR A 484 14.06 12.20 -6.02
C TYR A 484 13.77 10.82 -5.44
N SER A 485 13.11 10.76 -4.29
CA SER A 485 12.46 9.53 -3.85
C SER A 485 11.17 9.30 -4.62
N CYS A 486 10.65 8.08 -4.62
CA CYS A 486 9.24 7.80 -4.86
C CYS A 486 8.77 6.69 -3.91
N ILE A 487 7.73 6.98 -3.12
CA ILE A 487 7.12 6.05 -2.15
C ILE A 487 5.70 5.59 -2.56
N LEU A 488 5.29 5.82 -3.81
CA LEU A 488 3.93 5.51 -4.26
C LEU A 488 3.58 4.02 -4.06
N CYS A 489 4.52 3.12 -4.30
CA CYS A 489 4.32 1.68 -4.13
C CYS A 489 4.31 1.20 -2.67
N GLN A 490 4.46 2.09 -1.67
CA GLN A 490 4.33 1.69 -0.26
C GLN A 490 2.92 1.23 0.11
N ALA A 491 1.92 1.50 -0.74
CA ALA A 491 0.58 0.93 -0.62
C ALA A 491 0.56 -0.60 -0.57
N PHE A 492 1.54 -1.28 -1.18
CA PHE A 492 1.67 -2.74 -1.17
C PHE A 492 3.08 -3.25 -0.87
N SER A 493 4.08 -2.35 -0.73
CA SER A 493 5.46 -2.68 -0.35
C SER A 493 6.00 -1.64 0.64
N PRO A 494 5.63 -1.73 1.94
CA PRO A 494 5.77 -0.62 2.89
C PRO A 494 7.22 -0.15 3.13
N SER A 495 8.21 -1.03 3.05
CA SER A 495 9.62 -0.71 3.23
C SER A 495 10.31 -0.19 1.96
N HIS A 496 9.65 -0.28 0.80
CA HIS A 496 10.28 0.05 -0.48
C HIS A 496 10.37 1.57 -0.67
N VAL A 497 11.51 2.00 -1.20
CA VAL A 497 11.78 3.38 -1.62
C VAL A 497 12.51 3.32 -2.95
N CYS A 498 11.90 3.86 -4.02
CA CYS A 498 12.62 4.12 -5.26
C CYS A 498 13.46 5.39 -5.09
N VAL A 499 14.74 5.35 -5.47
CA VAL A 499 15.55 6.55 -5.71
C VAL A 499 15.66 6.73 -7.22
N VAL A 500 15.07 7.79 -7.73
CA VAL A 500 14.95 8.09 -9.15
C VAL A 500 16.00 9.12 -9.54
N THR A 501 16.85 8.75 -10.49
CA THR A 501 17.89 9.62 -11.06
C THR A 501 17.68 9.77 -12.56
N PRO A 502 18.32 10.74 -13.24
CA PRO A 502 18.24 10.86 -14.70
C PRO A 502 18.57 9.56 -15.45
N GLU A 503 19.60 8.84 -14.98
CA GLU A 503 20.09 7.62 -15.63
C GLU A 503 19.58 6.33 -14.95
N ARG A 504 18.81 6.44 -13.86
CA ARG A 504 18.12 5.33 -13.19
C ARG A 504 16.66 5.69 -12.95
N LEU A 505 15.82 5.37 -13.93
CA LEU A 505 14.37 5.54 -13.84
C LEU A 505 13.79 4.67 -12.73
N GLY A 506 12.61 5.05 -12.22
CA GLY A 506 11.84 4.21 -11.33
C GLY A 506 11.57 2.85 -11.97
N LEU A 507 11.69 1.78 -11.18
CA LEU A 507 11.65 0.40 -11.68
C LEU A 507 10.37 0.04 -12.43
N CYS A 508 9.28 0.79 -12.21
CA CYS A 508 8.03 0.62 -12.96
C CYS A 508 8.19 0.96 -14.45
N GLY A 509 9.13 1.83 -14.82
CA GLY A 509 9.32 2.37 -16.17
C GLY A 509 8.53 3.66 -16.47
N ALA A 510 7.56 4.05 -15.64
CA ALA A 510 6.75 5.26 -15.84
C ALA A 510 7.14 6.47 -14.99
N VAL A 511 8.08 6.34 -14.06
CA VAL A 511 8.54 7.47 -13.26
C VAL A 511 9.99 7.77 -13.60
N SER A 512 10.20 8.78 -14.45
CA SER A 512 11.51 9.36 -14.71
C SER A 512 11.88 10.41 -13.67
N TRP A 513 13.12 10.91 -13.72
CA TRP A 513 13.55 12.01 -12.85
C TRP A 513 12.73 13.30 -13.08
N LEU A 514 12.37 13.58 -14.34
CA LEU A 514 11.51 14.72 -14.67
C LEU A 514 10.10 14.55 -14.10
N ASP A 515 9.56 13.33 -14.15
CA ASP A 515 8.23 13.04 -13.61
C ASP A 515 8.22 13.15 -12.08
N ALA A 516 9.28 12.67 -11.42
CA ALA A 516 9.42 12.78 -9.97
C ALA A 516 9.57 14.24 -9.53
N LYS A 517 10.33 15.05 -10.28
CA LYS A 517 10.42 16.50 -10.10
C LYS A 517 9.06 17.17 -10.24
N ALA A 518 8.36 16.92 -11.35
CA ALA A 518 7.04 17.49 -11.62
C ALA A 518 6.01 17.08 -10.56
N THR A 519 6.07 15.83 -10.07
CA THR A 519 5.22 15.34 -8.98
C THR A 519 5.47 16.12 -7.69
N ASN A 520 6.73 16.41 -7.35
CA ASN A 520 7.08 17.22 -6.18
C ASN A 520 6.65 18.69 -6.34
N GLU A 521 6.73 19.25 -7.56
CA GLU A 521 6.27 20.61 -7.86
C GLU A 521 4.74 20.74 -7.71
N LEU A 522 3.99 19.72 -8.10
CA LEU A 522 2.53 19.66 -7.97
C LEU A 522 2.10 19.42 -6.52
N ASP A 523 2.77 18.51 -5.81
CA ASP A 523 2.51 18.22 -4.40
C ASP A 523 3.82 18.07 -3.60
N PRO A 524 4.25 19.14 -2.90
CA PRO A 524 5.46 19.10 -2.08
C PRO A 524 5.40 18.11 -0.91
N ASN A 525 4.19 17.72 -0.46
CA ASN A 525 4.02 16.71 0.59
C ASN A 525 3.70 15.32 0.02
N GLY A 526 3.76 15.18 -1.31
CA GLY A 526 3.40 13.97 -2.03
C GLY A 526 4.47 12.88 -1.99
N PRO A 527 4.32 11.83 -2.81
CA PRO A 527 5.17 10.65 -2.74
C PRO A 527 6.60 10.86 -3.28
N CYS A 528 6.83 11.94 -4.03
CA CYS A 528 8.15 12.27 -4.56
C CYS A 528 8.79 13.39 -3.76
N GLN A 529 9.92 13.11 -3.12
CA GLN A 529 10.63 14.05 -2.24
C GLN A 529 12.04 14.29 -2.75
N VAL A 530 12.53 15.53 -2.61
CA VAL A 530 13.88 15.92 -3.02
C VAL A 530 14.93 15.23 -2.14
N ILE A 531 15.96 14.67 -2.78
CA ILE A 531 17.14 14.10 -2.13
C ILE A 531 18.38 14.84 -2.64
N THR A 532 19.13 15.47 -1.74
CA THR A 532 20.44 16.07 -2.07
C THR A 532 21.47 14.99 -2.37
N LYS A 533 22.57 15.34 -3.03
CA LYS A 533 23.69 14.42 -3.28
C LYS A 533 25.06 15.04 -2.96
N GLU A 534 25.10 15.80 -1.87
CA GLU A 534 26.26 16.61 -1.48
C GLU A 534 27.31 15.78 -0.73
N ARG A 535 26.89 14.72 -0.04
CA ARG A 535 27.74 13.91 0.85
C ARG A 535 27.97 12.53 0.25
N VAL A 536 28.87 12.45 -0.73
CA VAL A 536 29.25 11.20 -1.39
C VAL A 536 30.04 10.29 -0.45
N ILE A 537 29.67 9.00 -0.40
CA ILE A 537 30.40 7.95 0.34
C ILE A 537 31.25 7.13 -0.63
N ASP A 538 30.66 6.61 -1.71
CA ASP A 538 31.36 5.85 -2.75
C ASP A 538 30.72 6.11 -4.14
N GLU A 539 31.44 6.85 -5.00
CA GLU A 539 31.01 7.16 -6.38
C GLU A 539 30.87 5.91 -7.27
N ARG A 540 31.63 4.84 -7.01
CA ARG A 540 31.62 3.61 -7.81
C ARG A 540 30.23 2.97 -7.78
N ILE A 541 29.69 2.81 -6.59
CA ILE A 541 28.37 2.20 -6.35
C ILE A 541 27.25 3.23 -6.26
N GLY A 542 27.59 4.52 -6.27
CA GLY A 542 26.62 5.61 -6.15
C GLY A 542 26.00 5.68 -4.77
N GLU A 543 26.81 5.54 -3.72
CA GLU A 543 26.38 5.66 -2.34
C GLU A 543 26.60 7.09 -1.83
N TYR A 544 25.56 7.66 -1.23
CA TYR A 544 25.55 9.01 -0.67
C TYR A 544 24.91 8.97 0.71
N GLU A 545 25.46 9.72 1.66
CA GLU A 545 24.89 9.83 3.01
C GLU A 545 23.48 10.44 2.97
N ASP A 546 23.26 11.46 2.13
CA ASP A 546 21.95 12.08 1.91
C ASP A 546 20.89 11.06 1.44
N VAL A 547 21.28 10.17 0.52
CA VAL A 547 20.40 9.11 -0.02
C VAL A 547 20.10 8.08 1.05
N ASN A 548 21.11 7.63 1.81
CA ASN A 548 20.93 6.68 2.92
C ASN A 548 20.01 7.26 4.01
N GLU A 549 20.16 8.54 4.37
CA GLU A 549 19.27 9.22 5.31
C GLU A 549 17.82 9.27 4.80
N ALA A 550 17.62 9.63 3.54
CA ALA A 550 16.30 9.69 2.92
C ALA A 550 15.64 8.30 2.88
N VAL A 551 16.38 7.28 2.42
CA VAL A 551 15.91 5.90 2.37
C VAL A 551 15.55 5.38 3.76
N ARG A 552 16.44 5.54 4.75
CA ARG A 552 16.18 5.11 6.13
C ARG A 552 14.95 5.77 6.73
N LYS A 553 14.74 7.06 6.46
CA LYS A 553 13.55 7.79 6.91
C LYS A 553 12.29 7.25 6.23
N LEU A 554 12.30 7.16 4.90
CA LEU A 554 11.12 6.81 4.10
C LEU A 554 10.76 5.33 4.18
N SER A 555 11.72 4.44 4.42
CA SER A 555 11.52 3.01 4.69
C SER A 555 11.20 2.72 6.16
N GLN A 556 11.06 3.77 7.00
CA GLN A 556 10.79 3.66 8.43
C GLN A 556 11.84 2.84 9.21
N GLY A 557 13.11 2.91 8.80
CA GLY A 557 14.23 2.19 9.40
C GLY A 557 14.40 0.75 8.92
N ALA A 558 13.57 0.26 7.99
CA ALA A 558 13.73 -1.08 7.42
C ALA A 558 14.99 -1.23 6.54
N LEU A 559 15.51 -0.11 6.02
CA LEU A 559 16.70 -0.04 5.18
C LEU A 559 17.66 0.97 5.81
N GLU A 560 18.94 0.62 5.88
CA GLU A 560 19.97 1.51 6.43
C GLU A 560 20.70 2.29 5.35
N ASP A 561 21.00 1.63 4.24
CA ASP A 561 21.82 2.13 3.15
C ASP A 561 21.42 1.54 1.79
N VAL A 562 21.85 2.21 0.71
CA VAL A 562 21.58 1.77 -0.66
C VAL A 562 22.69 2.16 -1.64
N SER A 563 22.95 1.27 -2.59
CA SER A 563 23.79 1.51 -3.76
C SER A 563 22.95 1.74 -5.01
N LEU A 564 23.21 2.82 -5.73
CA LEU A 564 22.49 3.18 -6.95
C LEU A 564 23.05 2.51 -8.22
N TYR A 565 24.29 2.01 -8.20
CA TYR A 565 24.96 1.47 -9.38
C TYR A 565 25.52 0.07 -9.20
N SER A 566 25.15 -0.60 -8.10
CA SER A 566 25.55 -1.97 -7.76
C SER A 566 24.33 -2.84 -7.48
N ILE A 567 24.39 -4.10 -7.92
CA ILE A 567 23.40 -5.13 -7.55
C ILE A 567 23.94 -6.08 -6.47
N MET A 568 25.26 -6.12 -6.27
CA MET A 568 25.90 -7.04 -5.35
C MET A 568 26.00 -6.45 -3.94
N GLU A 569 26.29 -5.16 -3.85
CA GLU A 569 26.45 -4.43 -2.60
C GLU A 569 25.22 -3.54 -2.37
N LYS A 570 24.42 -3.86 -1.34
CA LYS A 570 23.31 -3.03 -0.84
C LYS A 570 22.35 -2.56 -1.95
N PRO A 571 21.83 -3.47 -2.81
CA PRO A 571 20.99 -3.05 -3.93
C PRO A 571 19.74 -2.30 -3.44
N MET A 572 19.26 -1.36 -4.24
CA MET A 572 17.94 -0.79 -4.04
C MET A 572 16.88 -1.90 -4.06
N THR A 573 15.96 -1.85 -3.11
CA THR A 573 14.87 -2.83 -3.03
C THR A 573 13.92 -2.72 -4.21
N SER A 574 13.09 -3.73 -4.44
CA SER A 574 12.06 -3.73 -5.47
C SER A 574 10.68 -3.93 -4.86
N CYS A 575 9.65 -3.21 -5.33
CA CYS A 575 8.28 -3.41 -4.84
C CYS A 575 7.61 -4.63 -5.50
N GLY A 576 7.31 -4.54 -6.80
CA GLY A 576 6.60 -5.59 -7.54
C GLY A 576 6.09 -5.18 -8.92
N CYS A 577 6.13 -3.89 -9.25
CA CYS A 577 5.69 -3.35 -10.54
C CYS A 577 6.81 -3.27 -11.60
N PHE A 578 7.97 -3.89 -11.36
CA PHE A 578 9.09 -3.88 -12.31
C PHE A 578 8.71 -4.49 -13.67
N GLU A 579 9.21 -3.92 -14.76
CA GLU A 579 9.04 -4.46 -16.11
C GLU A 579 9.98 -5.63 -16.39
N CYS A 580 11.16 -5.61 -15.76
CA CYS A 580 12.22 -6.59 -15.93
C CYS A 580 12.84 -6.96 -14.58
N ILE A 581 13.41 -8.16 -14.50
CA ILE A 581 14.26 -8.58 -13.38
C ILE A 581 15.61 -8.97 -13.95
N CYS A 582 16.67 -8.43 -13.35
CA CYS A 582 18.05 -8.81 -13.56
C CYS A 582 18.48 -9.74 -12.41
N GLY A 583 19.09 -10.88 -12.75
CA GLY A 583 19.63 -11.83 -11.79
C GLY A 583 21.03 -12.29 -12.19
N ILE A 584 21.91 -12.45 -11.20
CA ILE A 584 23.28 -12.94 -11.38
C ILE A 584 23.30 -14.37 -11.94
N GLU A 585 24.14 -14.60 -12.96
CA GLU A 585 24.44 -15.89 -13.57
C GLU A 585 25.95 -16.18 -13.39
N PRO A 586 26.33 -16.93 -12.34
CA PRO A 586 27.73 -17.10 -11.97
C PRO A 586 28.57 -17.87 -13.01
N PHE A 587 27.99 -18.81 -13.77
CA PHE A 587 28.76 -19.64 -14.70
C PHE A 587 29.35 -18.84 -15.85
N SER A 588 28.65 -17.79 -16.29
CA SER A 588 29.05 -16.90 -17.38
C SER A 588 29.68 -15.59 -16.88
N ASN A 589 29.89 -15.44 -15.58
CA ASN A 589 30.39 -14.21 -14.95
C ASN A 589 29.54 -12.97 -15.33
N GLY A 590 28.22 -13.13 -15.41
CA GLY A 590 27.31 -12.13 -15.96
C GLY A 590 25.94 -12.12 -15.29
N VAL A 591 24.96 -11.55 -15.99
CA VAL A 591 23.56 -11.46 -15.56
C VAL A 591 22.58 -11.85 -16.66
N CYS A 592 21.47 -12.45 -16.25
CA CYS A 592 20.31 -12.74 -17.08
C CYS A 592 19.22 -11.71 -16.77
N ILE A 593 18.56 -11.18 -17.80
CA ILE A 593 17.42 -10.26 -17.63
C ILE A 593 16.17 -10.89 -18.24
N ALA A 594 15.08 -10.97 -17.50
CA ALA A 594 13.78 -11.41 -17.99
C ALA A 594 12.72 -10.31 -17.85
N ASN A 595 11.92 -10.09 -18.89
CA ASN A 595 10.77 -9.18 -18.85
C ASN A 595 9.49 -9.90 -18.43
N ARG A 596 8.53 -9.13 -17.89
CA ARG A 596 7.26 -9.63 -17.35
C ARG A 596 6.44 -10.47 -18.33
N GLU A 597 6.55 -10.17 -19.62
CA GLU A 597 5.78 -10.84 -20.68
C GLU A 597 6.33 -12.23 -21.04
N TYR A 598 7.61 -12.49 -20.71
CA TYR A 598 8.28 -13.75 -21.00
C TYR A 598 7.88 -14.83 -19.96
N ALA A 599 7.21 -15.88 -20.45
CA ALA A 599 6.71 -16.98 -19.62
C ALA A 599 7.62 -18.21 -19.59
N GLY A 600 8.73 -18.19 -20.33
CA GLY A 600 9.66 -19.32 -20.43
C GLY A 600 10.63 -19.42 -19.25
N MET A 601 11.45 -20.46 -19.29
CA MET A 601 12.51 -20.69 -18.31
C MET A 601 13.75 -19.85 -18.66
N THR A 602 14.34 -19.21 -17.67
CA THR A 602 15.63 -18.51 -17.83
C THR A 602 16.79 -19.47 -17.52
N PRO A 603 18.02 -19.16 -17.96
CA PRO A 603 19.22 -19.91 -17.55
C PRO A 603 19.43 -19.97 -16.02
N LEU A 604 18.76 -19.11 -15.24
CA LEU A 604 18.78 -19.15 -13.77
C LEU A 604 17.93 -20.29 -13.18
N GLY A 605 17.26 -21.10 -14.02
CA GLY A 605 16.36 -22.16 -13.56
C GLY A 605 15.06 -21.65 -12.96
N MET A 606 14.71 -20.39 -13.21
CA MET A 606 13.48 -19.75 -12.76
C MET A 606 12.75 -19.04 -13.91
N THR A 607 11.44 -19.01 -13.82
CA THR A 607 10.54 -18.18 -14.62
C THR A 607 10.45 -16.76 -14.05
N PHE A 608 9.90 -15.80 -14.81
CA PHE A 608 9.72 -14.42 -14.32
C PHE A 608 8.90 -14.34 -13.01
N PRO A 609 7.77 -15.07 -12.83
CA PRO A 609 7.03 -15.04 -11.57
C PRO A 609 7.83 -15.54 -10.35
N GLU A 610 8.69 -16.55 -10.54
CA GLU A 610 9.55 -17.07 -9.49
C GLU A 610 10.64 -16.04 -9.13
N LEU A 611 11.29 -15.45 -10.12
CA LEU A 611 12.22 -14.33 -9.92
C LEU A 611 11.54 -13.14 -9.20
N ALA A 612 10.30 -12.83 -9.57
CA ALA A 612 9.53 -11.73 -8.97
C ALA A 612 9.26 -11.97 -7.49
N SER A 613 8.96 -13.22 -7.10
CA SER A 613 8.76 -13.59 -5.69
C SER A 613 10.03 -13.49 -4.85
N MET A 614 11.21 -13.66 -5.47
CA MET A 614 12.49 -13.52 -4.78
C MET A 614 12.95 -12.07 -4.66
N THR A 615 12.58 -11.22 -5.62
CA THR A 615 13.13 -9.86 -5.74
C THR A 615 12.21 -8.78 -5.15
N GLY A 616 10.89 -9.01 -5.20
CA GLY A 616 9.88 -8.04 -4.74
C GLY A 616 9.74 -7.93 -3.22
N GLY A 617 8.82 -7.07 -2.77
CA GLY A 617 8.44 -6.95 -1.36
C GLY A 617 9.25 -5.94 -0.54
N GLY A 618 10.16 -5.18 -1.16
CA GLY A 618 10.91 -4.13 -0.45
C GLY A 618 12.05 -4.68 0.40
N VAL A 619 12.64 -5.80 -0.02
CA VAL A 619 13.80 -6.46 0.61
C VAL A 619 15.06 -6.19 -0.21
N GLN A 620 16.23 -6.08 0.44
CA GLN A 620 17.51 -6.02 -0.27
C GLN A 620 17.97 -7.43 -0.64
N THR A 621 18.12 -7.66 -1.94
CA THR A 621 18.41 -8.99 -2.50
C THR A 621 19.70 -8.94 -3.32
N PRO A 622 20.89 -9.01 -2.69
CA PRO A 622 22.16 -9.05 -3.42
C PRO A 622 22.15 -10.04 -4.59
N GLY A 623 22.54 -9.57 -5.78
CA GLY A 623 22.54 -10.35 -7.02
C GLY A 623 21.22 -10.33 -7.81
N PHE A 624 20.15 -9.72 -7.28
CA PHE A 624 18.86 -9.59 -7.96
C PHE A 624 18.32 -8.16 -7.87
N MET A 625 17.79 -7.63 -8.98
CA MET A 625 17.13 -6.33 -8.98
C MET A 625 15.95 -6.28 -9.96
N GLY A 626 14.85 -5.62 -9.56
CA GLY A 626 13.80 -5.20 -10.47
C GLY A 626 14.13 -3.85 -11.12
N HIS A 627 13.86 -3.69 -12.41
CA HIS A 627 14.06 -2.44 -13.14
C HIS A 627 13.09 -2.28 -14.32
N GLY A 628 13.02 -1.05 -14.87
CA GLY A 628 12.31 -0.76 -16.11
C GLY A 628 13.14 -1.16 -17.34
N LYS A 629 12.49 -1.34 -18.50
CA LYS A 629 13.15 -1.71 -19.77
C LYS A 629 14.19 -0.69 -20.20
N HIS A 630 13.91 0.59 -20.04
CA HIS A 630 14.81 1.67 -20.43
C HIS A 630 16.11 1.75 -19.61
N PHE A 631 16.13 1.20 -18.39
CA PHE A 631 17.34 1.20 -17.56
C PHE A 631 18.43 0.27 -18.12
N ILE A 632 18.08 -0.73 -18.94
CA ILE A 632 19.02 -1.70 -19.51
C ILE A 632 20.13 -1.01 -20.32
N ALA A 633 19.79 0.02 -21.09
CA ALA A 633 20.74 0.75 -21.93
C ALA A 633 21.41 1.93 -21.20
N SER A 634 21.18 2.10 -19.89
CA SER A 634 21.76 3.20 -19.12
C SER A 634 23.28 3.03 -18.95
N LYS A 635 24.01 4.15 -18.97
CA LYS A 635 25.45 4.17 -18.64
C LYS A 635 25.72 3.89 -17.15
N LYS A 636 24.69 3.96 -16.32
CA LYS A 636 24.72 3.67 -14.88
C LYS A 636 24.20 2.28 -14.53
N PHE A 637 23.68 1.54 -15.50
CA PHE A 637 23.28 0.14 -15.30
C PHE A 637 24.49 -0.64 -14.79
N MET A 638 24.42 -1.21 -13.58
CA MET A 638 25.47 -2.05 -12.96
C MET A 638 26.89 -1.49 -13.12
N LYS A 639 27.06 -0.16 -13.07
CA LYS A 639 28.37 0.47 -13.36
C LYS A 639 29.48 -0.07 -12.46
N ALA A 640 29.15 -0.43 -11.21
CA ALA A 640 30.10 -0.99 -10.27
C ALA A 640 30.61 -2.40 -10.66
N GLU A 641 29.78 -3.19 -11.33
CA GLU A 641 30.11 -4.56 -11.74
C GLU A 641 30.64 -4.67 -13.18
N GLY A 642 30.71 -3.60 -13.96
CA GLY A 642 31.13 -3.61 -15.37
C GLY A 642 30.01 -3.32 -16.37
N GLY A 643 28.85 -2.95 -15.85
CA GLY A 643 27.70 -2.46 -16.61
C GLY A 643 27.15 -3.42 -17.65
N ILE A 644 26.74 -2.88 -18.79
CA ILE A 644 26.01 -3.65 -19.81
C ILE A 644 26.80 -4.81 -20.40
N GLU A 645 28.14 -4.82 -20.33
CA GLU A 645 28.98 -5.96 -20.77
C GLU A 645 28.71 -7.24 -19.95
N ARG A 646 28.06 -7.12 -18.79
CA ARG A 646 27.62 -8.26 -17.97
C ARG A 646 26.35 -8.93 -18.48
N ILE A 647 25.59 -8.32 -19.37
CA ILE A 647 24.33 -8.89 -19.84
C ILE A 647 24.64 -10.06 -20.77
N VAL A 648 24.40 -11.29 -20.32
CA VAL A 648 24.72 -12.50 -21.09
C VAL A 648 23.49 -13.18 -21.68
N TRP A 649 22.29 -12.88 -21.15
CA TRP A 649 21.05 -13.46 -21.66
C TRP A 649 19.86 -12.50 -21.50
N MET A 650 19.03 -12.42 -22.54
CA MET A 650 17.75 -11.70 -22.56
C MET A 650 16.75 -12.40 -23.49
N PRO A 651 15.43 -12.39 -23.19
CA PRO A 651 14.43 -12.83 -24.15
C PRO A 651 14.56 -12.08 -25.47
N LYS A 652 14.34 -12.77 -26.59
CA LYS A 652 14.51 -12.20 -27.93
C LYS A 652 13.70 -10.93 -28.14
N GLU A 653 12.45 -10.93 -27.71
CA GLU A 653 11.57 -9.75 -27.78
C GLU A 653 12.16 -8.55 -27.01
N LEU A 654 12.72 -8.79 -25.82
CA LEU A 654 13.37 -7.74 -25.03
C LEU A 654 14.65 -7.24 -25.71
N LYS A 655 15.47 -8.16 -26.25
CA LYS A 655 16.67 -7.81 -27.03
C LYS A 655 16.32 -6.91 -28.20
N GLU A 656 15.31 -7.28 -28.99
CA GLU A 656 14.84 -6.51 -30.14
C GLU A 656 14.33 -5.13 -29.71
N PHE A 657 13.60 -5.05 -28.58
CA PHE A 657 13.10 -3.78 -28.03
C PHE A 657 14.23 -2.81 -27.63
N VAL A 658 15.31 -3.31 -27.01
CA VAL A 658 16.42 -2.45 -26.55
C VAL A 658 17.58 -2.35 -27.53
N ALA A 659 17.56 -3.07 -28.65
CA ALA A 659 18.72 -3.26 -29.53
C ALA A 659 19.40 -1.97 -29.95
N GLU A 660 18.63 -1.01 -30.47
CA GLU A 660 19.17 0.27 -30.94
C GLU A 660 19.92 1.01 -29.82
N ARG A 661 19.24 1.23 -28.68
CA ARG A 661 19.81 1.98 -27.55
C ARG A 661 20.95 1.22 -26.88
N LEU A 662 20.85 -0.10 -26.73
CA LEU A 662 21.87 -0.91 -26.07
C LEU A 662 23.14 -1.00 -26.92
N ASN A 663 23.02 -1.14 -28.24
CA ASN A 663 24.17 -1.11 -29.16
C ASN A 663 24.80 0.29 -29.23
N GLU A 664 24.00 1.36 -29.20
CA GLU A 664 24.52 2.74 -29.07
C GLU A 664 25.38 2.89 -27.80
N THR A 665 24.86 2.45 -26.65
CA THR A 665 25.59 2.51 -25.37
C THR A 665 26.85 1.63 -25.40
N ALA A 666 26.78 0.42 -25.95
CA ALA A 666 27.94 -0.48 -26.04
C ALA A 666 29.03 0.08 -26.96
N LYS A 667 28.64 0.71 -28.07
CA LYS A 667 29.56 1.40 -28.97
C LYS A 667 30.21 2.60 -28.30
N GLU A 668 29.44 3.38 -27.54
CA GLU A 668 29.96 4.56 -26.84
C GLU A 668 30.95 4.18 -25.73
N LEU A 669 30.60 3.21 -24.89
CA LEU A 669 31.39 2.87 -23.71
C LEU A 669 32.56 1.92 -24.01
N TYR A 670 32.37 0.98 -24.94
CA TYR A 670 33.28 -0.16 -25.14
C TYR A 670 33.71 -0.35 -26.60
N GLY A 671 33.16 0.41 -27.54
CA GLY A 671 33.48 0.30 -28.97
C GLY A 671 32.89 -0.94 -29.65
N ILE A 672 31.89 -1.60 -29.04
CA ILE A 672 31.25 -2.81 -29.57
C ILE A 672 30.00 -2.40 -30.37
N GLU A 673 29.98 -2.67 -31.68
CA GLU A 673 28.86 -2.21 -32.54
C GLU A 673 27.61 -3.08 -32.46
N ASN A 674 27.75 -4.41 -32.38
CA ASN A 674 26.63 -5.36 -32.39
C ASN A 674 26.61 -6.18 -31.10
N PHE A 675 26.63 -5.51 -29.95
CA PHE A 675 26.69 -6.17 -28.64
C PHE A 675 25.50 -7.12 -28.44
N THR A 676 24.30 -6.75 -28.89
CA THR A 676 23.10 -7.61 -28.76
C THR A 676 23.20 -8.97 -29.45
N ASP A 677 24.04 -9.11 -30.47
CA ASP A 677 24.27 -10.39 -31.18
C ASP A 677 25.18 -11.35 -30.39
N MET A 678 25.87 -10.82 -29.38
CA MET A 678 26.72 -11.58 -28.47
C MET A 678 25.95 -12.13 -27.26
N ILE A 679 24.76 -11.59 -26.98
CA ILE A 679 23.91 -11.95 -25.85
C ILE A 679 23.04 -13.17 -26.22
N GLY A 680 22.93 -14.18 -25.37
CA GLY A 680 22.04 -15.33 -25.56
C GLY A 680 20.56 -14.95 -25.44
N ASP A 681 19.67 -15.81 -25.96
CA ASP A 681 18.22 -15.70 -25.81
C ASP A 681 17.57 -17.09 -25.78
N GLU A 682 16.25 -17.16 -25.61
CA GLU A 682 15.51 -18.41 -25.49
C GLU A 682 15.53 -19.28 -26.76
N THR A 683 15.95 -18.73 -27.90
CA THR A 683 16.13 -19.51 -29.14
C THR A 683 17.49 -20.20 -29.21
N ILE A 684 18.37 -19.88 -28.26
CA ILE A 684 19.75 -20.37 -28.16
C ILE A 684 19.92 -21.24 -26.91
N ALA A 685 19.60 -20.71 -25.73
CA ALA A 685 19.84 -21.38 -24.46
C ALA A 685 18.75 -21.05 -23.42
N THR A 686 18.38 -22.06 -22.63
CA THR A 686 17.54 -21.92 -21.42
C THR A 686 18.21 -22.52 -20.18
N ASP A 687 19.49 -22.87 -20.28
CA ASP A 687 20.32 -23.44 -19.23
C ASP A 687 21.73 -22.84 -19.26
N PRO A 688 22.48 -22.84 -18.14
CA PRO A 688 23.80 -22.23 -18.06
C PRO A 688 24.86 -22.87 -18.95
N GLU A 689 24.81 -24.19 -19.16
CA GLU A 689 25.85 -24.91 -19.92
C GLU A 689 25.82 -24.49 -21.39
N THR A 690 24.64 -24.57 -22.01
CA THR A 690 24.43 -24.12 -23.40
C THR A 690 24.73 -22.63 -23.56
N LEU A 691 24.40 -21.82 -22.55
CA LEU A 691 24.69 -20.39 -22.56
C LEU A 691 26.21 -20.13 -22.60
N VAL A 692 26.99 -20.75 -21.72
CA VAL A 692 28.46 -20.55 -21.67
C VAL A 692 29.13 -20.98 -22.99
N GLU A 693 28.67 -22.07 -23.61
CA GLU A 693 29.18 -22.51 -24.92
C GLU A 693 28.97 -21.44 -26.00
N PHE A 694 27.75 -20.88 -26.08
CA PHE A 694 27.41 -19.81 -27.02
C PHE A 694 28.25 -18.55 -26.77
N LEU A 695 28.35 -18.11 -25.50
CA LEU A 695 29.12 -16.92 -25.14
C LEU A 695 30.62 -17.08 -25.48
N THR A 696 31.15 -18.29 -25.32
CA THR A 696 32.54 -18.61 -25.69
C THR A 696 32.73 -18.53 -27.21
N GLU A 697 31.80 -19.06 -28.00
CA GLU A 697 31.82 -18.96 -29.46
C GLU A 697 31.76 -17.50 -29.93
N LYS A 698 30.92 -16.68 -29.29
CA LYS A 698 30.79 -15.25 -29.59
C LYS A 698 31.91 -14.38 -29.06
N GLY A 699 32.77 -14.91 -28.18
CA GLY A 699 33.81 -14.13 -27.51
C GLY A 699 33.22 -13.03 -26.62
N HIS A 700 32.18 -13.35 -25.84
CA HIS A 700 31.47 -12.39 -25.01
C HIS A 700 32.40 -11.72 -23.97
N PRO A 701 32.37 -10.38 -23.79
CA PRO A 701 33.30 -9.67 -22.91
C PRO A 701 33.20 -10.10 -21.44
N ALA A 702 32.00 -10.44 -20.95
CA ALA A 702 31.78 -10.90 -19.57
C ALA A 702 32.73 -12.02 -19.12
N LEU A 703 33.11 -12.93 -20.02
CA LEU A 703 33.98 -14.07 -19.72
C LEU A 703 35.42 -13.65 -19.37
N GLY A 704 35.84 -12.45 -19.79
CA GLY A 704 37.18 -11.90 -19.55
C GLY A 704 37.23 -10.81 -18.47
N LEU A 705 36.09 -10.39 -17.91
CA LEU A 705 36.03 -9.42 -16.83
C LEU A 705 36.40 -10.04 -15.48
N ASP A 706 36.74 -9.21 -14.50
CA ASP A 706 36.94 -9.67 -13.13
C ASP A 706 35.70 -10.42 -12.61
N PRO A 707 35.85 -11.44 -11.75
CA PRO A 707 34.71 -12.11 -11.13
C PRO A 707 33.81 -11.13 -10.39
N MET A 708 32.48 -11.27 -10.55
CA MET A 708 31.50 -10.50 -9.78
C MET A 708 31.42 -10.90 -8.30
N MET A 709 31.97 -12.08 -7.94
CA MET A 709 31.98 -12.67 -6.59
C MET A 709 33.35 -13.25 -6.25
#